data_AF-A0A9W9ADE4-F1
#
_entry.id   AF-A0A9W9ADE4-F1
#
_cell.length_a   1.000
_cell.length_b   1.000
_cell.length_c   1.000
_cell.angle_alpha   90.00
_cell.angle_beta   90.00
_cell.angle_gamma   90.00
#
_symmetry.space_group_name_H-M   'P 1'
#
loop_
_entity.id
_entity.type
_entity.pdbx_description
1 polymer ?
#
loop_
_entity_poly.entity_id
_entity_poly.type
_entity_poly.pdbx_seq_one_letter_code
_entity_poly.pdbx_strand_id
1 'polypeptide(L)'
;MSFSYAKKDPFELSRVKTLEKMFEKDLEYQWQLDLYKKLWGKDLGNTDPGIQRSVRLVVRRWPRAPNGAVIRQLPPGYATPSSTHLWGERLLDFFCVSRGTDVMAQHDELISTSSRLSAWMKANGEAQFAKDELLWAETEEPPRLRPAADIMEILSARDLLTMMGSSGISLRGEAKSNAEDIDVDKEAKPVVLPFDYKNYPDPWPLVPFSSNPPTLQSPIPFHLLPETLIVHDPYRLLHASQYKAKDAGWTSVNDITHTYKLNLTVDSIEKTIADERERNEKRAGSATPVVVGTLFDRGDKCHPSDPTATVIPGDAYKVTVPPPPPPPISIPEAHLYLTPEHTVGIGNHSRVYRAEWDLPRSVFTKPKICMTCVEEAAKKIIQKTTSTPVDIRDSPHSISNDSDSSPCFNGTLRLREDHQPKLTFAFSKYNFDVAELEKSREQIDENLMHTLEDSKTTTYVEYSGAVSTIHVDTVPWYDPASTAPPPCSHLTQSFVSGSFSGSPPPTAQVSVVAKISLPGDTHLEQEAVIYQRFGMQFSQHWTGYTLANPVHNPTPMGAIAPIFYGYYTKAGASNGYFSPILLLEDCGKPINPSKLDFDDRQECAALILRLHYHGWTQGSFWPRNIVMQHGDHADFPLMKSANDRRFRLIDFGRAKFLGDAKDSTSADQWDKERFDEKNIIGHVLEFEDNII
;
A
#
# COMPACT_ATOMS: atom_id res chain seq x y z
N MET A 1 -0.51 -41.93 -2.26
CA MET A 1 -1.13 -40.88 -1.41
C MET A 1 -0.23 -40.64 -0.20
N SER A 2 0.57 -39.58 -0.22
CA SER A 2 1.23 -39.06 0.98
C SER A 2 0.78 -37.61 1.17
N PHE A 3 -0.21 -37.43 2.03
CA PHE A 3 -0.37 -36.15 2.72
C PHE A 3 0.74 -36.10 3.76
N SER A 4 1.80 -35.34 3.47
CA SER A 4 2.75 -34.90 4.49
C SER A 4 2.05 -33.87 5.37
N TYR A 5 1.32 -34.35 6.38
CA TYR A 5 1.01 -33.55 7.55
C TYR A 5 2.28 -33.46 8.39
N ALA A 6 2.83 -32.26 8.50
CA ALA A 6 3.73 -31.93 9.59
C ALA A 6 3.00 -32.17 10.92
N LYS A 7 3.40 -33.20 11.67
CA LYS A 7 3.06 -33.34 13.08
C LYS A 7 3.69 -32.17 13.83
N LYS A 8 2.87 -31.34 14.48
CA LYS A 8 3.32 -30.26 15.35
C LYS A 8 3.85 -30.80 16.68
N ASP A 9 4.85 -30.09 17.21
CA ASP A 9 5.62 -30.36 18.42
C ASP A 9 4.78 -30.19 19.70
N PRO A 10 4.75 -31.17 20.62
CA PRO A 10 4.10 -31.07 21.92
C PRO A 10 4.59 -29.92 22.83
N PHE A 11 5.80 -29.38 22.61
CA PHE A 11 6.34 -28.23 23.35
C PHE A 11 5.72 -26.87 22.92
N GLU A 12 5.12 -26.77 21.72
CA GLU A 12 4.34 -25.58 21.27
C GLU A 12 3.03 -25.43 22.07
N LEU A 13 2.43 -26.55 22.47
CA LEU A 13 1.18 -26.60 23.24
C LEU A 13 1.36 -26.15 24.70
N SER A 14 2.59 -26.18 25.23
CA SER A 14 2.91 -25.83 26.64
C SER A 14 3.30 -24.36 26.81
N ARG A 15 3.79 -23.67 25.77
CA ARG A 15 4.17 -22.25 25.84
C ARG A 15 2.99 -21.30 25.59
N VAL A 16 1.96 -21.71 24.84
CA VAL A 16 0.66 -21.00 24.69
C VAL A 16 -0.07 -20.92 26.04
N LYS A 17 -0.01 -22.00 26.81
CA LYS A 17 -0.64 -22.10 28.13
C LYS A 17 0.01 -21.28 29.25
N THR A 18 1.29 -20.91 29.11
CA THR A 18 1.99 -20.01 30.04
C THR A 18 1.69 -18.53 29.74
N LEU A 19 1.29 -18.22 28.51
CA LEU A 19 0.88 -16.88 28.07
C LEU A 19 -0.59 -16.59 28.38
N GLU A 20 -1.44 -17.62 28.30
CA GLU A 20 -2.83 -17.69 28.80
C GLU A 20 -3.00 -17.41 30.31
N LYS A 21 -1.91 -17.26 31.07
CA LYS A 21 -1.95 -17.00 32.53
C LYS A 21 -1.32 -15.68 32.96
N MET A 22 -0.50 -15.03 32.12
CA MET A 22 0.15 -13.76 32.46
C MET A 22 -0.74 -12.52 32.21
N PHE A 23 -1.85 -12.67 31.48
CA PHE A 23 -2.79 -11.60 31.13
C PHE A 23 -4.07 -11.59 32.01
N GLU A 24 -4.06 -12.34 33.10
CA GLU A 24 -5.13 -12.43 34.10
C GLU A 24 -5.09 -11.31 35.17
N LYS A 25 -4.18 -10.30 35.12
CA LYS A 25 -3.95 -9.37 36.26
C LYS A 25 -3.61 -7.88 35.98
N ASP A 26 -4.29 -7.25 35.02
CA ASP A 26 -4.31 -5.79 34.74
C ASP A 26 -3.11 -5.02 34.11
N LEU A 27 -3.31 -4.06 33.19
CA LEU A 27 -4.58 -3.52 32.63
C LEU A 27 -4.49 -2.73 31.32
N GLU A 28 -3.50 -2.95 30.46
CA GLU A 28 -3.42 -2.26 29.14
C GLU A 28 -2.75 -3.20 28.13
N TYR A 29 -3.02 -4.49 28.35
CA TYR A 29 -2.10 -5.57 28.09
C TYR A 29 -1.80 -5.70 26.62
N GLN A 30 -0.57 -5.24 26.38
CA GLN A 30 0.47 -5.92 25.67
C GLN A 30 -0.14 -6.33 24.33
N TRP A 31 0.06 -5.43 23.35
CA TRP A 31 -0.22 -5.38 21.89
C TRP A 31 0.09 -6.69 21.15
N GLN A 32 0.11 -7.76 21.95
CA GLN A 32 0.97 -8.87 22.29
C GLN A 32 0.03 -10.05 22.52
N LEU A 33 0.34 -11.25 22.12
CA LEU A 33 1.51 -11.65 21.42
C LEU A 33 1.24 -11.29 19.96
N ASP A 34 1.50 -10.01 19.61
CA ASP A 34 1.22 -9.12 18.47
C ASP A 34 1.52 -9.81 17.22
N LEU A 35 0.50 -10.38 16.57
CA LEU A 35 0.80 -10.92 15.26
C LEU A 35 1.92 -12.02 15.37
N TYR A 36 2.32 -12.48 16.59
CA TYR A 36 3.73 -12.40 17.13
C TYR A 36 4.59 -13.58 17.04
N LYS A 37 4.04 -14.61 16.46
CA LYS A 37 4.89 -15.64 15.94
C LYS A 37 4.54 -15.85 14.49
N LYS A 38 3.67 -15.00 13.91
CA LYS A 38 2.58 -15.51 13.09
C LYS A 38 2.15 -14.63 11.92
N LEU A 39 3.05 -13.80 11.45
CA LEU A 39 3.33 -13.87 10.02
C LEU A 39 4.54 -14.78 9.74
N TRP A 40 5.22 -15.35 10.75
CA TRP A 40 6.64 -15.73 10.55
C TRP A 40 7.14 -17.10 10.99
N GLY A 41 7.05 -17.50 12.25
CA GLY A 41 8.03 -18.46 12.75
C GLY A 41 9.48 -17.95 12.63
N LYS A 42 9.76 -16.68 13.01
CA LYS A 42 11.00 -16.23 13.69
C LYS A 42 11.02 -14.72 14.03
N ASP A 43 11.89 -14.41 15.00
CA ASP A 43 12.11 -13.12 15.69
C ASP A 43 12.46 -11.96 14.75
N LEU A 44 11.79 -10.82 14.95
CA LEU A 44 12.25 -9.52 14.47
C LEU A 44 13.04 -8.89 15.62
N GLY A 45 14.37 -8.90 15.48
CA GLY A 45 15.28 -8.33 16.46
C GLY A 45 14.85 -6.92 16.87
N ASN A 46 14.69 -6.73 18.18
CA ASN A 46 14.58 -5.42 18.80
C ASN A 46 15.69 -4.54 18.23
N THR A 47 15.32 -3.50 17.47
CA THR A 47 16.28 -2.46 17.09
C THR A 47 16.59 -1.70 18.36
N ASP A 48 17.82 -1.88 18.83
CA ASP A 48 18.39 -1.16 19.97
C ASP A 48 18.08 0.35 19.85
N PRO A 49 17.30 0.94 20.79
CA PRO A 49 16.94 2.36 20.75
C PRO A 49 18.15 3.29 20.92
N GLY A 50 19.34 2.75 21.20
CA GLY A 50 20.59 3.50 21.34
C GLY A 50 21.33 3.83 20.04
N ILE A 51 20.90 3.33 18.87
CA ILE A 51 21.60 3.64 17.61
C ILE A 51 21.22 5.06 17.18
N GLN A 52 22.11 6.02 17.44
CA GLN A 52 22.10 7.32 16.78
C GLN A 52 21.95 7.09 15.28
N ARG A 53 20.93 7.69 14.67
CA ARG A 53 20.76 7.65 13.21
C ARG A 53 22.07 8.14 12.58
N SER A 54 22.69 7.25 11.80
CA SER A 54 23.84 7.58 10.97
C SER A 54 23.44 8.69 10.01
N VAL A 55 24.20 9.80 10.01
CA VAL A 55 24.00 10.88 9.03
C VAL A 55 24.16 10.30 7.63
N ARG A 56 23.19 10.56 6.75
CA ARG A 56 23.25 10.13 5.35
C ARG A 56 24.29 10.98 4.60
N LEU A 57 25.50 10.46 4.41
CA LEU A 57 26.59 11.17 3.72
C LEU A 57 26.95 10.50 2.39
N VAL A 58 27.31 11.31 1.40
CA VAL A 58 27.94 10.83 0.17
C VAL A 58 29.43 10.67 0.42
N VAL A 59 29.89 9.42 0.53
CA VAL A 59 31.29 9.11 0.88
C VAL A 59 32.10 8.50 -0.26
N ARG A 60 31.42 8.03 -1.32
CA ARG A 60 32.08 7.38 -2.44
C ARG A 60 32.57 8.40 -3.45
N ARG A 61 33.72 8.11 -4.07
CA ARG A 61 34.25 8.86 -5.20
C ARG A 61 34.18 8.00 -6.44
N TRP A 62 33.75 8.60 -7.54
CA TRP A 62 33.76 7.93 -8.83
C TRP A 62 35.12 8.18 -9.51
N PRO A 63 35.92 7.14 -9.79
CA PRO A 63 37.24 7.31 -10.38
C PRO A 63 37.16 7.80 -11.83
N ARG A 64 38.10 8.66 -12.21
CA ARG A 64 38.17 9.30 -13.53
C ARG A 64 39.46 8.91 -14.24
N ALA A 65 39.43 8.90 -15.58
CA ALA A 65 40.66 8.81 -16.35
C ALA A 65 41.54 10.03 -16.09
N PRO A 66 42.87 9.91 -15.93
CA PRO A 66 43.76 11.07 -15.70
C PRO A 66 43.69 12.15 -16.79
N ASN A 67 43.37 11.76 -18.02
CA ASN A 67 43.19 12.66 -19.17
C ASN A 67 41.74 12.67 -19.66
N GLY A 68 40.80 12.38 -18.76
CA GLY A 68 39.36 12.34 -19.04
C GLY A 68 38.78 13.67 -19.50
N ALA A 69 37.68 13.61 -20.25
CA ALA A 69 37.01 14.82 -20.73
C ALA A 69 36.35 15.58 -19.57
N VAL A 70 36.23 16.90 -19.67
CA VAL A 70 35.52 17.69 -18.65
C VAL A 70 34.02 17.35 -18.66
N ILE A 71 33.47 16.96 -17.52
CA ILE A 71 32.03 16.74 -17.35
C ILE A 71 31.32 18.09 -17.31
N ARG A 72 30.77 18.50 -18.47
CA ARG A 72 29.92 19.70 -18.56
C ARG A 72 28.47 19.40 -18.25
N GLN A 73 27.99 18.25 -18.71
CA GLN A 73 26.64 17.77 -18.50
C GLN A 73 26.65 16.26 -18.44
N LEU A 74 25.89 15.69 -17.50
CA LEU A 74 25.70 14.25 -17.40
C LEU A 74 24.45 13.84 -18.17
N PRO A 75 24.47 12.67 -18.84
CA PRO A 75 23.27 12.10 -19.45
C PRO A 75 22.19 11.84 -18.39
N PRO A 76 20.92 11.70 -18.81
CA PRO A 76 19.86 11.22 -17.93
C PRO A 76 20.23 9.85 -17.35
N GLY A 77 19.90 9.64 -16.08
CA GLY A 77 19.99 8.34 -15.41
C GLY A 77 18.61 7.91 -14.94
N TYR A 78 18.57 7.00 -13.97
CA TYR A 78 17.31 6.68 -13.31
C TYR A 78 16.75 7.90 -12.58
N ALA A 79 15.43 8.05 -12.63
CA ALA A 79 14.69 9.11 -11.98
C ALA A 79 13.27 8.62 -11.66
N THR A 80 12.71 9.13 -10.58
CA THR A 80 11.28 8.95 -10.30
C THR A 80 10.52 10.14 -10.88
N PRO A 81 9.20 10.01 -11.14
CA PRO A 81 8.40 11.13 -11.62
C PRO A 81 8.40 12.35 -10.68
N SER A 82 8.72 12.17 -9.39
CA SER A 82 8.78 13.24 -8.40
C SER A 82 10.20 13.68 -7.96
N SER A 83 11.29 13.14 -8.53
CA SER A 83 12.67 13.52 -8.15
C SER A 83 13.30 14.65 -8.99
N THR A 84 14.38 15.25 -8.47
CA THR A 84 15.21 16.31 -9.09
C THR A 84 16.23 15.78 -10.13
N HIS A 85 15.95 14.66 -10.79
CA HIS A 85 16.85 13.89 -11.69
C HIS A 85 18.06 13.19 -11.04
N LEU A 86 18.27 13.31 -9.73
CA LEU A 86 19.27 12.56 -8.98
C LEU A 86 18.55 11.56 -8.09
N TRP A 87 18.56 10.30 -8.52
CA TRP A 87 17.99 9.18 -7.80
C TRP A 87 18.98 8.02 -7.76
N GLY A 88 19.04 7.33 -6.61
CA GLY A 88 19.82 6.12 -6.42
C GLY A 88 19.06 5.11 -5.57
N GLU A 89 19.20 3.81 -5.85
CA GLU A 89 18.54 2.74 -5.09
C GLU A 89 18.94 2.76 -3.61
N ARG A 90 20.21 3.07 -3.33
CA ARG A 90 20.85 3.06 -2.01
C ARG A 90 21.68 4.33 -1.82
N LEU A 91 22.08 4.61 -0.57
CA LEU A 91 23.00 5.72 -0.27
C LEU A 91 24.35 5.59 -1.00
N LEU A 92 24.78 4.35 -1.25
CA LEU A 92 26.04 4.04 -1.94
C LEU A 92 25.98 4.23 -3.46
N ASP A 93 24.83 4.60 -4.01
CA ASP A 93 24.66 4.95 -5.41
C ASP A 93 24.96 6.42 -5.70
N PHE A 94 25.28 7.21 -4.67
CA PHE A 94 25.70 8.59 -4.79
C PHE A 94 27.23 8.68 -4.70
N PHE A 95 27.81 9.46 -5.61
CA PHE A 95 29.25 9.61 -5.74
C PHE A 95 29.62 11.07 -5.91
N CYS A 96 30.69 11.48 -5.24
CA CYS A 96 31.45 12.67 -5.61
C CYS A 96 32.30 12.34 -6.83
N VAL A 97 32.36 13.24 -7.81
CA VAL A 97 33.22 13.09 -8.99
C VAL A 97 33.83 14.44 -9.37
N SER A 98 35.13 14.45 -9.68
CA SER A 98 35.80 15.64 -10.19
C SER A 98 35.32 15.92 -11.61
N ARG A 99 34.95 17.18 -11.89
CA ARG A 99 34.49 17.59 -13.22
C ARG A 99 35.57 17.49 -14.28
N GLY A 100 36.78 17.92 -13.96
CA GLY A 100 37.95 17.81 -14.84
C GLY A 100 39.14 17.20 -14.13
N THR A 101 40.19 16.93 -14.89
CA THR A 101 41.40 16.26 -14.39
C THR A 101 42.57 17.21 -14.15
N ASP A 102 42.51 18.43 -14.71
CA ASP A 102 43.45 19.50 -14.44
C ASP A 102 43.40 19.90 -12.96
N VAL A 103 44.54 20.29 -12.38
CA VAL A 103 44.71 20.67 -10.97
C VAL A 103 43.68 21.73 -10.54
N MET A 104 43.37 22.68 -11.44
CA MET A 104 42.34 23.70 -11.18
C MET A 104 40.91 23.14 -11.17
N ALA A 105 40.65 22.06 -11.93
CA ALA A 105 39.35 21.40 -12.01
C ALA A 105 39.16 20.28 -10.96
N GLN A 106 40.23 19.85 -10.30
CA GLN A 106 40.16 18.86 -9.21
C GLN A 106 39.40 19.39 -7.99
N HIS A 107 39.31 20.72 -7.83
CA HIS A 107 38.53 21.36 -6.78
C HIS A 107 37.04 21.53 -7.13
N ASP A 108 36.63 21.30 -8.39
CA ASP A 108 35.22 21.38 -8.81
C ASP A 108 34.61 19.96 -8.79
N GLU A 109 34.32 19.49 -7.57
CA GLU A 109 33.60 18.23 -7.35
C GLU A 109 32.08 18.43 -7.56
N LEU A 110 31.44 17.46 -8.19
CA LEU A 110 29.97 17.39 -8.29
C LEU A 110 29.49 16.08 -7.67
N ILE A 111 28.29 16.09 -7.07
CA ILE A 111 27.61 14.87 -6.63
C ILE A 111 26.67 14.40 -7.74
N SER A 112 26.77 13.11 -8.10
CA SER A 112 25.88 12.46 -9.06
C SER A 112 25.61 11.01 -8.66
N THR A 113 24.73 10.34 -9.40
CA THR A 113 24.33 8.96 -9.18
C THR A 113 25.05 7.99 -10.10
N SER A 114 25.12 6.72 -9.67
CA SER A 114 25.78 5.62 -10.38
C SER A 114 25.27 5.44 -11.81
N SER A 115 23.95 5.36 -12.01
CA SER A 115 23.36 5.25 -13.36
C SER A 115 23.79 6.38 -14.31
N ARG A 116 23.83 7.64 -13.86
CA ARG A 116 24.25 8.79 -14.67
C ARG A 116 25.74 8.76 -15.01
N LEU A 117 26.57 8.46 -14.02
CA LEU A 117 28.02 8.39 -14.19
C LEU A 117 28.41 7.22 -15.07
N SER A 118 27.82 6.05 -14.86
CA SER A 118 28.00 4.86 -15.70
C SER A 118 27.72 5.15 -17.18
N ALA A 119 26.58 5.78 -17.47
CA ALA A 119 26.24 6.18 -18.84
C ALA A 119 27.26 7.17 -19.43
N TRP A 120 27.70 8.16 -18.65
CA TRP A 120 28.70 9.13 -19.11
C TRP A 120 30.06 8.48 -19.38
N MET A 121 30.55 7.62 -18.48
CA MET A 121 31.86 6.96 -18.62
C MET A 121 31.89 6.03 -19.85
N LYS A 122 30.81 5.27 -20.07
CA LYS A 122 30.66 4.42 -21.26
C LYS A 122 30.71 5.25 -22.54
N ALA A 123 30.03 6.40 -22.57
CA ALA A 123 29.99 7.28 -23.74
C ALA A 123 31.33 7.98 -24.04
N ASN A 124 32.18 8.21 -23.02
CA ASN A 124 33.44 8.95 -23.16
C ASN A 124 34.69 8.05 -23.16
N GLY A 125 34.53 6.72 -23.18
CA GLY A 125 35.66 5.79 -23.22
C GLY A 125 36.47 5.72 -21.92
N GLU A 126 35.85 6.04 -20.79
CA GLU A 126 36.49 5.99 -19.46
C GLU A 126 36.14 4.72 -18.66
N ALA A 127 35.42 3.77 -19.26
CA ALA A 127 34.87 2.60 -18.56
C ALA A 127 35.93 1.74 -17.84
N GLN A 128 37.13 1.62 -18.39
CA GLN A 128 38.21 0.84 -17.79
C GLN A 128 38.76 1.40 -16.46
N PHE A 129 38.49 2.67 -16.14
CA PHE A 129 38.97 3.31 -14.92
C PHE A 129 38.02 3.17 -13.73
N ALA A 130 36.78 2.75 -13.97
CA ALA A 130 35.70 2.66 -12.98
C ALA A 130 34.98 1.31 -13.05
N LYS A 131 35.74 0.20 -13.19
CA LYS A 131 35.16 -1.12 -13.47
C LYS A 131 34.22 -1.58 -12.37
N ASP A 132 34.61 -1.35 -11.11
CA ASP A 132 33.85 -1.79 -9.95
C ASP A 132 32.61 -0.92 -9.76
N GLU A 133 32.72 0.39 -9.99
CA GLU A 133 31.57 1.30 -9.95
C GLU A 133 30.59 1.05 -11.11
N LEU A 134 31.09 0.67 -12.29
CA LEU A 134 30.25 0.27 -13.41
C LEU A 134 29.51 -1.03 -13.12
N LEU A 135 30.19 -2.04 -12.56
CA LEU A 135 29.55 -3.28 -12.14
C LEU A 135 28.48 -3.00 -11.07
N TRP A 136 28.79 -2.13 -10.10
CA TRP A 136 27.83 -1.68 -9.10
C TRP A 136 26.61 -1.00 -9.74
N ALA A 137 26.84 -0.04 -10.65
CA ALA A 137 25.78 0.65 -11.37
C ALA A 137 24.91 -0.29 -12.22
N GLU A 138 25.46 -1.40 -12.71
CA GLU A 138 24.72 -2.42 -13.45
C GLU A 138 23.81 -3.26 -12.55
N THR A 139 24.11 -3.32 -11.24
CA THR A 139 23.25 -3.96 -10.23
C THR A 139 22.19 -3.04 -9.64
N GLU A 140 22.23 -1.74 -9.94
CA GLU A 140 21.25 -0.76 -9.48
C GLU A 140 19.86 -1.07 -10.07
N GLU A 141 18.91 -1.40 -9.20
CA GLU A 141 17.52 -1.62 -9.62
C GLU A 141 16.86 -0.29 -10.02
N PRO A 142 15.95 -0.29 -11.01
CA PRO A 142 15.22 0.93 -11.36
C PRO A 142 14.26 1.34 -10.23
N PRO A 143 13.87 2.63 -10.16
CA PRO A 143 12.92 3.12 -9.17
C PRO A 143 11.58 2.38 -9.26
N ARG A 144 11.07 1.94 -8.11
CA ARG A 144 9.78 1.27 -8.00
C ARG A 144 8.86 2.03 -7.07
N LEU A 145 7.57 2.04 -7.40
CA LEU A 145 6.53 2.54 -6.52
C LEU A 145 6.48 1.65 -5.27
N ARG A 146 6.47 2.27 -4.09
CA ARG A 146 6.30 1.59 -2.80
C ARG A 146 4.83 1.67 -2.40
N PRO A 147 4.06 0.57 -2.52
CA PRO A 147 2.68 0.57 -2.07
C PRO A 147 2.63 0.79 -0.55
N ALA A 148 1.53 1.37 -0.08
CA ALA A 148 1.19 1.36 1.34
C ALA A 148 0.90 -0.08 1.80
N ALA A 149 0.90 -0.29 3.12
CA ALA A 149 0.43 -1.55 3.70
C ALA A 149 -0.98 -1.89 3.17
N ASP A 150 -1.24 -3.18 2.95
CA ASP A 150 -2.53 -3.62 2.41
C ASP A 150 -3.65 -3.28 3.41
N ILE A 151 -4.44 -2.26 3.07
CA ILE A 151 -5.53 -1.78 3.91
C ILE A 151 -6.54 -2.89 4.21
N MET A 152 -6.73 -3.85 3.29
CA MET A 152 -7.68 -4.95 3.50
C MET A 152 -7.18 -5.98 4.50
N GLU A 153 -5.87 -6.22 4.55
CA GLU A 153 -5.28 -7.07 5.58
C GLU A 153 -5.42 -6.42 6.96
N ILE A 154 -5.15 -5.10 7.05
CA ILE A 154 -5.33 -4.33 8.28
C ILE A 154 -6.80 -4.32 8.73
N LEU A 155 -7.73 -4.08 7.81
CA LEU A 155 -9.16 -4.09 8.08
C LEU A 155 -9.63 -5.47 8.53
N SER A 156 -9.15 -6.53 7.90
CA SER A 156 -9.52 -7.91 8.26
C SER A 156 -9.00 -8.28 9.66
N ALA A 157 -7.79 -7.85 10.02
CA ALA A 157 -7.26 -8.00 11.38
C ALA A 157 -8.10 -7.23 12.41
N ARG A 158 -8.53 -6.00 12.08
CA ARG A 158 -9.43 -5.20 12.91
C ARG A 158 -10.81 -5.84 13.05
N ASP A 159 -11.41 -6.30 11.96
CA ASP A 159 -12.72 -6.95 11.96
C ASP A 159 -12.73 -8.13 12.92
N LEU A 160 -11.64 -8.90 12.94
CA LEU A 160 -11.43 -9.99 13.89
C LEU A 160 -11.39 -9.49 15.35
N LEU A 161 -10.64 -8.42 15.65
CA LEU A 161 -10.60 -7.83 16.99
C LEU A 161 -11.99 -7.33 17.43
N THR A 162 -12.75 -6.76 16.51
CA THR A 162 -14.12 -6.32 16.76
C THR A 162 -15.06 -7.50 17.04
N MET A 163 -15.00 -8.58 16.23
CA MET A 163 -15.77 -9.81 16.50
C MET A 163 -15.41 -10.48 17.83
N MET A 164 -14.16 -10.32 18.28
CA MET A 164 -13.71 -10.80 19.60
C MET A 164 -14.11 -9.86 20.76
N GLY A 165 -14.85 -8.78 20.49
CA GLY A 165 -15.23 -7.79 21.51
C GLY A 165 -14.05 -6.99 22.07
N SER A 166 -12.89 -7.04 21.42
CA SER A 166 -11.66 -6.35 21.87
C SER A 166 -11.54 -4.93 21.32
N SER A 167 -12.39 -4.53 20.37
CA SER A 167 -12.36 -3.19 19.78
C SER A 167 -13.74 -2.74 19.29
N GLY A 168 -14.11 -1.50 19.61
CA GLY A 168 -15.39 -0.91 19.24
C GLY A 168 -16.50 -1.23 20.23
N ILE A 169 -17.50 -0.34 20.27
CA ILE A 169 -18.73 -0.52 21.05
C ILE A 169 -19.86 -0.70 20.04
N SER A 170 -20.63 -1.79 20.14
CA SER A 170 -21.80 -2.00 19.28
C SER A 170 -22.86 -0.92 19.54
N LEU A 171 -23.41 -0.35 18.46
CA LEU A 171 -24.50 0.61 18.56
C LEU A 171 -25.83 -0.04 19.02
N ARG A 172 -25.96 -1.37 18.89
CA ARG A 172 -27.18 -2.12 19.26
C ARG A 172 -27.35 -2.29 20.78
N GLY A 173 -26.33 -1.91 21.56
CA GLY A 173 -26.32 -2.00 23.02
C GLY A 173 -26.26 -3.44 23.53
N GLU A 174 -25.97 -3.61 24.82
CA GLU A 174 -26.06 -4.91 25.52
C GLU A 174 -27.54 -5.29 25.77
N ALA A 175 -28.39 -5.24 24.74
CA ALA A 175 -29.73 -5.80 24.85
C ALA A 175 -29.56 -7.29 25.15
N LYS A 176 -29.66 -7.63 26.45
CA LYS A 176 -29.44 -8.97 27.00
C LYS A 176 -30.07 -9.98 26.06
N SER A 177 -29.24 -10.78 25.43
CA SER A 177 -29.64 -11.88 24.58
C SER A 177 -30.33 -12.95 25.42
N ASN A 178 -31.55 -12.66 25.87
CA ASN A 178 -32.54 -13.67 26.24
C ASN A 178 -33.14 -14.27 24.95
N ALA A 179 -32.35 -14.33 23.86
CA ALA A 179 -32.72 -15.04 22.66
C ALA A 179 -32.61 -16.52 22.99
N GLU A 180 -33.70 -17.04 23.57
CA GLU A 180 -34.07 -18.44 23.40
C GLU A 180 -33.84 -18.77 21.92
N ASP A 181 -33.18 -19.90 21.64
CA ASP A 181 -32.96 -20.46 20.31
C ASP A 181 -34.32 -20.69 19.64
N ILE A 182 -34.94 -19.62 19.16
CA ILE A 182 -36.08 -19.71 18.26
C ILE A 182 -35.45 -20.29 17.00
N ASP A 183 -35.86 -21.51 16.70
CA ASP A 183 -35.58 -22.24 15.46
C ASP A 183 -36.18 -21.40 14.32
N VAL A 184 -35.47 -20.34 13.92
CA VAL A 184 -35.88 -19.46 12.83
C VAL A 184 -35.71 -20.29 11.57
N ASP A 185 -36.84 -20.88 11.19
CA ASP A 185 -37.09 -21.54 9.93
C ASP A 185 -36.42 -20.81 8.75
N LYS A 186 -36.13 -21.60 7.71
CA LYS A 186 -35.34 -21.36 6.48
C LYS A 186 -35.72 -20.12 5.61
N GLU A 187 -36.06 -18.98 6.18
CA GLU A 187 -36.20 -17.73 5.43
C GLU A 187 -34.83 -17.27 4.93
N ALA A 188 -34.76 -16.96 3.63
CA ALA A 188 -33.53 -16.48 3.00
C ALA A 188 -33.08 -15.20 3.71
N LYS A 189 -31.86 -15.21 4.25
CA LYS A 189 -31.28 -14.02 4.90
C LYS A 189 -31.33 -12.84 3.92
N PRO A 190 -31.82 -11.66 4.36
CA PRO A 190 -31.91 -10.50 3.49
C PRO A 190 -30.53 -10.13 2.96
N VAL A 191 -30.49 -9.69 1.69
CA VAL A 191 -29.28 -9.14 1.07
C VAL A 191 -28.91 -7.86 1.83
N VAL A 192 -27.71 -7.82 2.41
CA VAL A 192 -27.21 -6.66 3.15
C VAL A 192 -26.43 -5.80 2.17
N LEU A 193 -26.94 -4.60 1.93
CA LEU A 193 -26.31 -3.60 1.08
C LEU A 193 -25.38 -2.70 1.90
N PRO A 194 -24.41 -2.01 1.27
CA PRO A 194 -23.63 -0.97 1.94
C PRO A 194 -24.53 0.05 2.63
N PHE A 195 -24.15 0.44 3.85
CA PHE A 195 -24.84 1.42 4.70
C PHE A 195 -26.22 1.00 5.22
N ASP A 196 -26.63 -0.26 5.01
CA ASP A 196 -27.82 -0.84 5.66
C ASP A 196 -27.50 -1.31 7.09
N TYR A 197 -27.18 -0.33 7.94
CA TYR A 197 -26.73 -0.54 9.31
C TYR A 197 -27.67 -1.42 10.16
N LYS A 198 -28.98 -1.43 9.85
CA LYS A 198 -29.96 -2.26 10.56
C LYS A 198 -29.78 -3.75 10.28
N ASN A 199 -29.25 -4.09 9.12
CA ASN A 199 -29.06 -5.47 8.67
C ASN A 199 -27.58 -5.92 8.73
N TYR A 200 -26.68 -5.06 9.24
CA TYR A 200 -25.29 -5.44 9.48
C TYR A 200 -25.21 -6.63 10.47
N PRO A 201 -24.20 -7.50 10.32
CA PRO A 201 -23.95 -8.55 11.28
C PRO A 201 -23.49 -7.96 12.62
N ASP A 202 -23.83 -8.62 13.74
CA ASP A 202 -23.30 -8.25 15.05
C ASP A 202 -21.76 -8.42 15.08
N PRO A 203 -20.98 -7.53 15.74
CA PRO A 203 -21.37 -6.40 16.58
C PRO A 203 -21.61 -5.08 15.83
N TRP A 204 -21.72 -5.08 14.50
CA TRP A 204 -21.88 -3.87 13.72
C TRP A 204 -23.35 -3.39 13.63
N PRO A 205 -23.58 -2.08 13.39
CA PRO A 205 -22.59 -1.00 13.32
C PRO A 205 -21.99 -0.68 14.69
N LEU A 206 -20.75 -0.18 14.66
CA LEU A 206 -20.11 0.34 15.86
C LEU A 206 -20.57 1.78 16.12
N VAL A 207 -20.55 2.20 17.38
CA VAL A 207 -20.66 3.61 17.76
C VAL A 207 -19.49 4.36 17.10
N PRO A 208 -19.73 5.43 16.31
CA PRO A 208 -18.64 6.20 15.72
C PRO A 208 -17.62 6.64 16.76
N PHE A 209 -16.33 6.55 16.41
CA PHE A 209 -15.20 6.87 17.28
C PHE A 209 -15.03 5.98 18.51
N SER A 210 -15.83 4.92 18.67
CA SER A 210 -15.62 3.91 19.72
C SER A 210 -14.49 2.93 19.39
N SER A 211 -13.96 3.01 18.17
CA SER A 211 -12.85 2.23 17.68
C SER A 211 -11.87 3.17 16.96
N ASN A 212 -10.62 2.76 16.78
CA ASN A 212 -9.60 3.61 16.12
C ASN A 212 -9.35 3.11 14.69
N PRO A 213 -10.12 3.51 13.66
CA PRO A 213 -9.97 2.96 12.31
C PRO A 213 -8.58 3.21 11.73
N PRO A 214 -8.08 2.28 10.89
CA PRO A 214 -6.77 2.44 10.28
C PRO A 214 -6.76 3.67 9.38
N THR A 215 -5.68 4.45 9.41
CA THR A 215 -5.48 5.57 8.50
C THR A 215 -5.43 5.06 7.06
N LEU A 216 -6.23 5.65 6.17
CA LEU A 216 -6.15 5.35 4.74
C LEU A 216 -4.90 6.03 4.16
N GLN A 217 -3.95 5.22 3.69
CA GLN A 217 -2.71 5.67 3.05
C GLN A 217 -2.54 5.14 1.62
N SER A 218 -3.57 4.50 1.07
CA SER A 218 -3.61 4.05 -0.31
C SER A 218 -4.46 5.03 -1.15
N PRO A 219 -4.02 5.39 -2.36
CA PRO A 219 -4.80 6.27 -3.22
C PRO A 219 -6.07 5.56 -3.70
N ILE A 220 -7.20 6.29 -3.70
CA ILE A 220 -8.43 5.86 -4.35
C ILE A 220 -8.45 6.48 -5.76
N PRO A 221 -8.63 5.70 -6.84
CA PRO A 221 -8.80 6.25 -8.18
C PRO A 221 -9.93 7.27 -8.24
N PHE A 222 -9.77 8.36 -9.00
CA PHE A 222 -10.76 9.45 -9.03
C PHE A 222 -12.17 9.00 -9.40
N HIS A 223 -12.32 8.03 -10.31
CA HIS A 223 -13.63 7.51 -10.70
C HIS A 223 -14.32 6.69 -9.59
N LEU A 224 -13.58 6.28 -8.57
CA LEU A 224 -14.04 5.56 -7.38
C LEU A 224 -14.15 6.46 -6.13
N LEU A 225 -13.86 7.77 -6.24
CA LEU A 225 -14.22 8.67 -5.16
C LEU A 225 -15.75 8.72 -5.02
N PRO A 226 -16.30 8.70 -3.79
CA PRO A 226 -17.74 8.79 -3.59
C PRO A 226 -18.33 10.03 -4.25
N GLU A 227 -19.39 9.87 -5.04
CA GLU A 227 -20.07 11.01 -5.67
C GLU A 227 -20.87 11.83 -4.64
N THR A 228 -21.33 11.14 -3.59
CA THR A 228 -22.09 11.71 -2.49
C THR A 228 -21.44 11.34 -1.16
N LEU A 229 -21.32 12.31 -0.26
CA LEU A 229 -21.03 12.05 1.15
C LEU A 229 -22.25 12.34 2.01
N ILE A 230 -22.60 11.39 2.87
CA ILE A 230 -23.52 11.58 3.98
C ILE A 230 -22.67 11.91 5.21
N VAL A 231 -22.67 13.18 5.60
CA VAL A 231 -21.84 13.68 6.69
C VAL A 231 -22.66 13.69 7.97
N HIS A 232 -22.24 12.90 8.96
CA HIS A 232 -22.77 12.83 10.30
C HIS A 232 -22.07 13.87 11.19
N ASP A 233 -22.81 14.92 11.56
CA ASP A 233 -22.32 16.09 12.31
C ASP A 233 -23.28 16.46 13.46
N PRO A 234 -23.45 15.57 14.46
CA PRO A 234 -24.32 15.85 15.61
C PRO A 234 -23.91 17.10 16.40
N TYR A 235 -22.65 17.54 16.25
CA TYR A 235 -22.05 18.67 16.95
C TYR A 235 -22.07 19.98 16.15
N ARG A 236 -22.63 19.98 14.93
CA ARG A 236 -22.76 21.19 14.08
C ARG A 236 -21.40 21.84 13.75
N LEU A 237 -20.34 21.05 13.60
CA LEU A 237 -19.00 21.48 13.24
C LEU A 237 -18.92 22.08 11.84
N LEU A 238 -19.79 21.66 10.91
CA LEU A 238 -19.80 22.13 9.52
C LEU A 238 -20.19 23.60 9.39
N HIS A 239 -20.80 24.20 10.42
CA HIS A 239 -21.03 25.66 10.45
C HIS A 239 -19.75 26.45 10.76
N ALA A 240 -18.65 25.76 11.07
CA ALA A 240 -17.35 26.34 11.44
C ALA A 240 -17.41 27.34 12.62
N SER A 241 -18.51 27.36 13.37
CA SER A 241 -18.65 28.11 14.60
C SER A 241 -17.82 27.50 15.73
N GLN A 242 -17.42 28.29 16.73
CA GLN A 242 -16.86 27.73 17.96
C GLN A 242 -17.92 26.89 18.67
N TYR A 243 -17.76 25.57 18.62
CA TYR A 243 -18.53 24.66 19.44
C TYR A 243 -17.99 24.76 20.87
N LYS A 244 -18.82 25.20 21.82
CA LYS A 244 -18.49 25.12 23.23
C LYS A 244 -18.76 23.68 23.64
N ALA A 245 -17.68 22.89 23.75
CA ALA A 245 -17.75 21.49 24.13
C ALA A 245 -18.61 21.34 25.41
N LYS A 246 -19.69 20.58 25.30
CA LYS A 246 -20.17 19.76 26.40
C LYS A 246 -19.61 18.37 26.15
N ASP A 247 -19.14 17.69 27.19
CA ASP A 247 -18.56 16.34 27.16
C ASP A 247 -19.63 15.28 26.84
N ALA A 248 -20.33 15.46 25.73
CA ALA A 248 -21.44 14.65 25.29
C ALA A 248 -20.93 13.64 24.26
N GLY A 249 -20.77 12.38 24.68
CA GLY A 249 -20.40 11.29 23.78
C GLY A 249 -21.42 11.08 22.67
N TRP A 250 -21.01 10.43 21.58
CA TRP A 250 -21.81 10.29 20.34
C TRP A 250 -23.26 9.83 20.57
N THR A 251 -23.47 8.86 21.46
CA THR A 251 -24.80 8.28 21.74
C THR A 251 -25.72 9.19 22.55
N SER A 252 -25.21 10.28 23.12
CA SER A 252 -25.98 11.24 23.93
C SER A 252 -26.55 12.41 23.10
N VAL A 253 -26.17 12.50 21.83
CA VAL A 253 -26.59 13.55 20.90
C VAL A 253 -27.34 12.93 19.73
N ASN A 254 -28.36 13.63 19.24
CA ASN A 254 -29.06 13.19 18.04
C ASN A 254 -28.13 13.33 16.84
N ASP A 255 -28.03 12.27 16.06
CA ASP A 255 -27.28 12.27 14.81
C ASP A 255 -27.92 13.23 13.80
N ILE A 256 -27.12 14.17 13.28
CA ILE A 256 -27.54 15.17 12.30
C ILE A 256 -26.78 14.87 11.02
N THR A 257 -27.50 14.59 9.94
CA THR A 257 -26.87 14.24 8.66
C THR A 257 -27.00 15.36 7.63
N HIS A 258 -25.96 15.49 6.80
CA HIS A 258 -25.90 16.43 5.71
C HIS A 258 -25.38 15.77 4.45
N THR A 259 -26.08 15.96 3.33
CA THR A 259 -25.64 15.49 2.02
C THR A 259 -24.68 16.48 1.39
N TYR A 260 -23.55 15.98 0.93
CA TYR A 260 -22.50 16.69 0.20
C TYR A 260 -22.24 16.00 -1.15
N LYS A 261 -21.81 16.77 -2.16
CA LYS A 261 -21.46 16.27 -3.49
C LYS A 261 -19.99 16.50 -3.80
N LEU A 262 -19.38 15.50 -4.41
CA LEU A 262 -18.02 15.58 -4.92
C LEU A 262 -17.94 16.70 -5.96
N ASN A 263 -16.94 17.57 -5.80
CA ASN A 263 -16.68 18.69 -6.68
C ASN A 263 -15.27 18.56 -7.24
N LEU A 264 -15.20 18.15 -8.51
CA LEU A 264 -13.98 18.08 -9.30
C LEU A 264 -14.03 19.25 -10.28
N THR A 265 -13.11 20.19 -10.12
CA THR A 265 -13.10 21.47 -10.84
C THR A 265 -12.09 21.50 -11.96
N VAL A 266 -11.25 20.48 -12.07
CA VAL A 266 -10.20 20.39 -13.09
C VAL A 266 -10.67 19.48 -14.23
N ASP A 267 -10.92 20.07 -15.40
CA ASP A 267 -11.42 19.38 -16.61
C ASP A 267 -10.62 18.11 -16.97
N SER A 268 -9.30 18.11 -16.73
CA SER A 268 -8.46 16.95 -17.01
C SER A 268 -8.82 15.73 -16.15
N ILE A 269 -9.31 15.95 -14.93
CA ILE A 269 -9.79 14.87 -14.05
C ILE A 269 -11.11 14.32 -14.58
N GLU A 270 -12.06 15.16 -14.95
CA GLU A 270 -13.35 14.71 -15.49
C GLU A 270 -13.15 13.82 -16.72
N LYS A 271 -12.25 14.24 -17.63
CA LYS A 271 -11.86 13.43 -18.78
C LYS A 271 -11.22 12.11 -18.35
N THR A 272 -10.30 12.14 -17.38
CA THR A 272 -9.66 10.92 -16.86
C THR A 272 -10.70 9.96 -16.26
N ILE A 273 -11.69 10.47 -15.54
CA ILE A 273 -12.79 9.66 -14.99
C ILE A 273 -13.61 9.03 -16.10
N ALA A 274 -14.02 9.82 -17.11
CA ALA A 274 -14.80 9.33 -18.24
C ALA A 274 -14.03 8.23 -19.01
N ASP A 275 -12.74 8.45 -19.28
CA ASP A 275 -11.87 7.50 -19.98
C ASP A 275 -11.69 6.18 -19.18
N GLU A 276 -11.51 6.26 -17.85
CA GLU A 276 -11.42 5.07 -16.99
C GLU A 276 -12.76 4.31 -16.90
N ARG A 277 -13.88 5.03 -16.78
CA ARG A 277 -15.22 4.42 -16.77
C ARG A 277 -15.50 3.69 -18.08
N GLU A 278 -15.26 4.34 -19.22
CA GLU A 278 -15.43 3.73 -20.54
C GLU A 278 -14.52 2.49 -20.70
N ARG A 279 -13.27 2.57 -20.22
CA ARG A 279 -12.34 1.43 -20.27
C ARG A 279 -12.82 0.27 -19.40
N ASN A 280 -13.36 0.55 -18.22
CA ASN A 280 -13.89 -0.47 -17.32
C ASN A 280 -15.17 -1.10 -17.87
N GLU A 281 -16.06 -0.33 -18.50
CA GLU A 281 -17.23 -0.84 -19.22
C GLU A 281 -16.84 -1.74 -20.40
N LYS A 282 -15.85 -1.32 -21.20
CA LYS A 282 -15.30 -2.16 -22.29
C LYS A 282 -14.71 -3.48 -21.75
N ARG A 283 -14.03 -3.44 -20.60
CA ARG A 283 -13.53 -4.65 -19.91
C ARG A 283 -14.66 -5.52 -19.39
N ALA A 284 -15.72 -4.92 -18.85
CA ALA A 284 -16.92 -5.61 -18.38
C ALA A 284 -17.61 -6.41 -19.49
N GLY A 285 -17.61 -5.88 -20.72
CA GLY A 285 -18.18 -6.55 -21.90
C GLY A 285 -17.36 -7.75 -22.40
N SER A 286 -16.11 -7.93 -21.95
CA SER A 286 -15.27 -9.07 -22.35
C SER A 286 -15.70 -10.35 -21.62
N ALA A 287 -16.55 -11.15 -22.26
CA ALA A 287 -17.10 -12.40 -21.72
C ALA A 287 -16.12 -13.58 -21.69
N THR A 288 -14.81 -13.35 -21.82
CA THR A 288 -13.82 -14.43 -21.89
C THR A 288 -13.69 -15.13 -20.53
N PRO A 289 -13.93 -16.45 -20.45
CA PRO A 289 -13.71 -17.21 -19.23
C PRO A 289 -12.28 -17.03 -18.70
N VAL A 290 -12.15 -16.90 -17.38
CA VAL A 290 -10.86 -16.70 -16.72
C VAL A 290 -10.28 -18.05 -16.33
N VAL A 291 -9.00 -18.27 -16.64
CA VAL A 291 -8.26 -19.46 -16.22
C VAL A 291 -7.83 -19.26 -14.78
N VAL A 292 -8.28 -20.14 -13.89
CA VAL A 292 -8.00 -20.03 -12.45
C VAL A 292 -7.03 -21.09 -11.93
N GLY A 293 -6.74 -22.10 -12.74
CA GLY A 293 -5.74 -23.11 -12.39
C GLY A 293 -5.68 -24.26 -13.38
N THR A 294 -4.82 -25.22 -13.08
CA THR A 294 -4.73 -26.52 -13.76
C THR A 294 -4.91 -27.61 -12.72
N LEU A 295 -5.81 -28.56 -12.99
CA LEU A 295 -6.01 -29.75 -12.15
C LEU A 295 -5.39 -30.95 -12.83
N PHE A 296 -4.77 -31.80 -12.02
CA PHE A 296 -4.18 -33.06 -12.46
C PHE A 296 -4.97 -34.21 -11.87
N ASP A 297 -5.54 -35.05 -12.72
CA ASP A 297 -6.24 -36.26 -12.30
C ASP A 297 -5.28 -37.45 -12.40
N ARG A 298 -4.87 -37.95 -11.23
CA ARG A 298 -4.08 -39.18 -11.11
C ARG A 298 -5.07 -40.29 -10.83
N GLY A 299 -5.48 -41.03 -11.85
CA GLY A 299 -6.53 -42.03 -11.70
C GLY A 299 -6.31 -42.94 -10.48
N ASP A 300 -7.37 -43.16 -9.70
CA ASP A 300 -7.34 -43.78 -8.35
C ASP A 300 -6.74 -45.20 -8.28
N LYS A 301 -6.42 -45.83 -9.41
CA LYS A 301 -5.95 -47.23 -9.48
C LYS A 301 -4.44 -47.39 -9.53
N CYS A 302 -3.65 -46.33 -9.64
CA CYS A 302 -2.19 -46.43 -9.56
C CYS A 302 -1.74 -46.50 -8.10
N HIS A 303 -1.87 -47.67 -7.47
CA HIS A 303 -1.09 -47.95 -6.27
C HIS A 303 0.40 -47.85 -6.64
N PRO A 304 1.19 -47.01 -5.95
CA PRO A 304 2.62 -46.91 -6.21
C PRO A 304 3.31 -48.17 -5.68
N SER A 305 3.26 -49.25 -6.45
CA SER A 305 4.08 -50.44 -6.20
C SER A 305 5.57 -50.16 -6.46
N ASP A 306 5.88 -49.06 -7.14
CA ASP A 306 7.26 -48.60 -7.39
C ASP A 306 7.45 -47.12 -6.99
N PRO A 307 8.09 -46.84 -5.84
CA PRO A 307 8.40 -45.46 -5.41
C PRO A 307 9.46 -44.76 -6.29
N THR A 308 10.06 -45.47 -7.25
CA THR A 308 11.05 -44.88 -8.18
C THR A 308 10.46 -44.41 -9.51
N ALA A 309 9.17 -44.66 -9.76
CA ALA A 309 8.49 -44.22 -10.96
C ALA A 309 8.38 -42.68 -11.01
N THR A 310 9.31 -42.06 -11.74
CA THR A 310 9.37 -40.60 -11.99
C THR A 310 8.27 -40.11 -12.93
N VAL A 311 7.50 -41.01 -13.53
CA VAL A 311 6.46 -40.73 -14.53
C VAL A 311 5.16 -41.41 -14.10
N ILE A 312 4.13 -40.62 -13.83
CA ILE A 312 2.80 -41.12 -13.43
C ILE A 312 1.82 -40.81 -14.56
N PRO A 313 1.09 -41.80 -15.12
CA PRO A 313 0.05 -41.53 -16.09
C PRO A 313 -1.07 -40.69 -15.44
N GLY A 314 -1.59 -39.72 -16.17
CA GLY A 314 -2.66 -38.85 -15.68
C GLY A 314 -3.12 -37.86 -16.73
N ASP A 315 -4.26 -37.23 -16.47
CA ASP A 315 -4.82 -36.20 -17.33
C ASP A 315 -4.66 -34.82 -16.70
N ALA A 316 -4.50 -33.79 -17.54
CA ALA A 316 -4.45 -32.41 -17.10
C ALA A 316 -5.66 -31.63 -17.63
N TYR A 317 -6.25 -30.85 -16.74
CA TYR A 317 -7.44 -30.05 -17.01
C TYR A 317 -7.18 -28.59 -16.69
N LYS A 318 -7.26 -27.73 -17.71
CA LYS A 318 -7.30 -26.28 -17.57
C LYS A 318 -8.67 -25.89 -17.01
N VAL A 319 -8.72 -25.35 -15.80
CA VAL A 319 -9.97 -24.95 -15.15
C VAL A 319 -10.26 -23.48 -15.45
N THR A 320 -11.44 -23.24 -16.01
CA THR A 320 -11.95 -21.91 -16.32
C THR A 320 -13.22 -21.62 -15.53
N VAL A 321 -13.46 -20.36 -15.21
CA VAL A 321 -14.67 -19.87 -14.54
C VAL A 321 -15.24 -18.68 -15.33
N PRO A 322 -16.52 -18.30 -15.13
CA PRO A 322 -17.04 -17.05 -15.63
C PRO A 322 -16.13 -15.87 -15.25
N PRO A 323 -16.04 -14.82 -16.08
CA PRO A 323 -15.28 -13.63 -15.72
C PRO A 323 -15.79 -13.03 -14.39
N PRO A 324 -14.91 -12.42 -13.58
CA PRO A 324 -15.34 -11.72 -12.38
C PRO A 324 -16.34 -10.62 -12.75
N PRO A 325 -17.26 -10.25 -11.82
CA PRO A 325 -18.09 -9.09 -12.03
C PRO A 325 -17.18 -7.87 -12.25
N PRO A 326 -17.61 -6.94 -13.12
CA PRO A 326 -16.77 -5.80 -13.45
C PRO A 326 -16.47 -4.98 -12.19
N PRO A 327 -15.29 -4.33 -12.14
CA PRO A 327 -15.02 -3.40 -11.06
C PRO A 327 -16.08 -2.29 -11.05
N PRO A 328 -16.40 -1.70 -9.89
CA PRO A 328 -17.31 -0.57 -9.83
C PRO A 328 -16.81 0.56 -10.75
N ILE A 329 -17.72 1.19 -11.49
CA ILE A 329 -17.41 2.35 -12.33
C ILE A 329 -17.52 3.68 -11.56
N SER A 330 -18.23 3.64 -10.43
CA SER A 330 -18.51 4.76 -9.55
C SER A 330 -18.82 4.26 -8.15
N ILE A 331 -18.64 5.12 -7.16
CA ILE A 331 -19.11 4.89 -5.79
C ILE A 331 -20.20 5.92 -5.51
N PRO A 332 -21.48 5.52 -5.46
CA PRO A 332 -22.58 6.49 -5.34
C PRO A 332 -22.55 7.28 -4.03
N GLU A 333 -22.16 6.62 -2.95
CA GLU A 333 -22.31 7.11 -1.58
C GLU A 333 -21.20 6.60 -0.67
N ALA A 334 -20.82 7.42 0.31
CA ALA A 334 -20.05 7.05 1.49
C ALA A 334 -20.46 7.89 2.70
N HIS A 335 -20.15 7.43 3.90
CA HIS A 335 -20.52 8.10 5.14
C HIS A 335 -19.29 8.67 5.86
N LEU A 336 -19.37 9.92 6.32
CA LEU A 336 -18.29 10.61 7.01
C LEU A 336 -18.76 11.05 8.40
N TYR A 337 -18.01 10.70 9.44
CA TYR A 337 -18.33 11.04 10.83
C TYR A 337 -17.37 12.09 11.36
N LEU A 338 -17.91 13.13 12.03
CA LEU A 338 -17.13 14.23 12.59
C LEU A 338 -17.41 14.40 14.09
N THR A 339 -16.35 14.54 14.90
CA THR A 339 -16.45 14.83 16.34
C THR A 339 -15.45 15.93 16.74
N PRO A 340 -15.82 16.85 17.66
CA PRO A 340 -14.90 17.87 18.14
C PRO A 340 -13.72 17.28 18.92
N GLU A 341 -13.89 16.11 19.55
CA GLU A 341 -12.84 15.41 20.31
C GLU A 341 -11.63 15.02 19.45
N HIS A 342 -11.84 14.89 18.14
CA HIS A 342 -10.81 14.54 17.17
C HIS A 342 -10.35 15.74 16.34
N THR A 343 -10.31 16.93 16.95
CA THR A 343 -9.65 18.10 16.34
C THR A 343 -8.14 17.85 16.25
N VAL A 344 -7.60 17.87 15.04
CA VAL A 344 -6.15 17.67 14.78
C VAL A 344 -5.43 19.01 14.64
N GLY A 345 -6.12 20.05 14.17
CA GLY A 345 -5.53 21.37 13.97
C GLY A 345 -6.54 22.48 13.76
N ILE A 346 -6.11 23.70 14.08
CA ILE A 346 -6.86 24.94 13.84
C ILE A 346 -5.93 25.85 13.04
N GLY A 347 -6.31 26.10 11.78
CA GLY A 347 -5.66 27.08 10.93
C GLY A 347 -6.34 28.45 11.03
N ASN A 348 -5.72 29.47 10.42
CA ASN A 348 -6.30 30.81 10.36
C ASN A 348 -7.64 30.84 9.58
N HIS A 349 -7.79 29.92 8.63
CA HIS A 349 -8.86 29.89 7.63
C HIS A 349 -9.65 28.58 7.65
N SER A 350 -9.26 27.63 8.50
CA SER A 350 -9.80 26.28 8.48
C SER A 350 -9.73 25.60 9.84
N ARG A 351 -10.56 24.57 10.01
CA ARG A 351 -10.42 23.58 11.09
C ARG A 351 -10.18 22.21 10.49
N VAL A 352 -9.44 21.40 11.22
CA VAL A 352 -8.99 20.09 10.75
C VAL A 352 -9.41 19.06 11.77
N TYR A 353 -10.19 18.09 11.33
CA TYR A 353 -10.68 16.99 12.14
C TYR A 353 -10.13 15.68 11.59
N ARG A 354 -9.78 14.75 12.47
CA ARG A 354 -9.66 13.35 12.11
C ARG A 354 -11.07 12.79 12.05
N ALA A 355 -11.46 12.30 10.88
CA ALA A 355 -12.78 11.77 10.61
C ALA A 355 -12.71 10.24 10.46
N GLU A 356 -13.81 9.57 10.79
CA GLU A 356 -14.04 8.20 10.33
C GLU A 356 -14.79 8.26 9.00
N TRP A 357 -14.33 7.50 8.03
CA TRP A 357 -14.89 7.44 6.69
C TRP A 357 -15.25 6.00 6.36
N ASP A 358 -16.55 5.74 6.22
CA ASP A 358 -17.11 4.42 5.95
C ASP A 358 -17.37 4.29 4.45
N LEU A 359 -16.68 3.34 3.81
CA LEU A 359 -16.63 3.14 2.37
C LEU A 359 -17.06 1.71 2.00
N PRO A 360 -17.66 1.46 0.83
CA PRO A 360 -17.90 0.09 0.37
C PRO A 360 -16.59 -0.67 0.22
N ARG A 361 -16.54 -1.94 0.66
CA ARG A 361 -15.29 -2.75 0.56
C ARG A 361 -14.81 -2.97 -0.87
N SER A 362 -15.71 -2.88 -1.85
CA SER A 362 -15.38 -2.94 -3.28
C SER A 362 -14.44 -1.81 -3.75
N VAL A 363 -14.28 -0.74 -2.95
CA VAL A 363 -13.26 0.30 -3.18
C VAL A 363 -11.85 -0.26 -3.00
N PHE A 364 -11.66 -1.19 -2.06
CA PHE A 364 -10.35 -1.65 -1.62
C PHE A 364 -10.01 -3.05 -2.13
N THR A 365 -11.00 -3.85 -2.51
CA THR A 365 -10.78 -5.24 -2.88
C THR A 365 -11.61 -5.65 -4.08
N LYS A 366 -11.02 -6.51 -4.91
CA LYS A 366 -11.69 -7.08 -6.07
C LYS A 366 -12.60 -8.23 -5.65
N PRO A 367 -13.63 -8.54 -6.45
CA PRO A 367 -14.41 -9.76 -6.29
C PRO A 367 -13.52 -11.00 -6.18
N LYS A 368 -13.89 -11.93 -5.30
CA LYS A 368 -13.12 -13.17 -5.04
C LYS A 368 -13.95 -14.39 -5.40
N ILE A 369 -13.31 -15.44 -5.89
CA ILE A 369 -13.94 -16.75 -6.08
C ILE A 369 -13.27 -17.77 -5.17
N CYS A 370 -14.04 -18.68 -4.58
CA CYS A 370 -13.49 -19.70 -3.71
C CYS A 370 -12.79 -20.79 -4.51
N MET A 371 -11.46 -20.82 -4.48
CA MET A 371 -10.68 -21.83 -5.21
C MET A 371 -10.97 -23.26 -4.76
N THR A 372 -11.26 -23.49 -3.48
CA THR A 372 -11.67 -24.82 -2.98
C THR A 372 -13.01 -25.27 -3.58
N CYS A 373 -14.02 -24.40 -3.61
CA CYS A 373 -15.30 -24.73 -4.25
C CYS A 373 -15.14 -24.93 -5.76
N VAL A 374 -14.28 -24.13 -6.43
CA VAL A 374 -13.98 -24.31 -7.86
C VAL A 374 -13.35 -25.68 -8.11
N GLU A 375 -12.38 -26.08 -7.28
CA GLU A 375 -11.73 -27.38 -7.39
C GLU A 375 -12.73 -28.53 -7.18
N GLU A 376 -13.59 -28.46 -6.16
CA GLU A 376 -14.63 -29.46 -5.90
C GLU A 376 -15.63 -29.56 -7.06
N ALA A 377 -16.06 -28.43 -7.61
CA ALA A 377 -16.96 -28.40 -8.75
C ALA A 377 -16.31 -28.97 -10.01
N ALA A 378 -15.04 -28.62 -10.27
CA ALA A 378 -14.28 -29.18 -11.39
C ALA A 378 -14.13 -30.70 -11.27
N LYS A 379 -13.79 -31.22 -10.08
CA LYS A 379 -13.71 -32.67 -9.83
C LYS A 379 -15.04 -33.38 -10.11
N LYS A 380 -16.17 -32.80 -9.71
CA LYS A 380 -17.51 -33.34 -10.03
C LYS A 380 -17.77 -33.40 -11.54
N ILE A 381 -17.33 -32.40 -12.30
CA ILE A 381 -17.44 -32.38 -13.77
C ILE A 381 -16.56 -33.48 -14.39
N ILE A 382 -15.32 -33.66 -13.92
CA ILE A 382 -14.41 -34.74 -14.36
C ILE A 382 -15.06 -36.10 -14.12
N GLN A 383 -15.50 -36.37 -12.89
CA GLN A 383 -16.12 -37.64 -12.51
C GLN A 383 -17.38 -37.96 -13.33
N LYS A 384 -18.20 -36.95 -13.63
CA LYS A 384 -19.40 -37.14 -14.47
C LYS A 384 -19.04 -37.46 -15.92
N THR A 385 -17.98 -36.84 -16.44
CA THR A 385 -17.50 -37.06 -17.81
C THR A 385 -16.90 -38.45 -17.97
N THR A 386 -16.12 -38.92 -17.00
CA THR A 386 -15.51 -40.26 -17.02
C THR A 386 -16.52 -41.38 -16.76
N SER A 387 -17.61 -41.10 -16.03
CA SER A 387 -18.64 -42.11 -15.71
C SER A 387 -19.71 -42.29 -16.77
N THR A 388 -19.78 -41.42 -17.79
CA THR A 388 -20.79 -41.53 -18.86
C THR A 388 -20.32 -42.60 -19.86
N PRO A 389 -20.93 -43.80 -19.92
CA PRO A 389 -20.52 -44.83 -20.85
C PRO A 389 -20.74 -44.31 -22.26
N VAL A 390 -19.68 -44.27 -23.07
CA VAL A 390 -19.82 -43.98 -24.50
C VAL A 390 -20.66 -45.13 -25.08
N ASP A 391 -21.93 -44.86 -25.39
CA ASP A 391 -22.80 -45.80 -26.11
C ASP A 391 -22.24 -45.92 -27.54
N ILE A 392 -21.23 -46.78 -27.72
CA ILE A 392 -20.71 -47.19 -29.02
C ILE A 392 -21.72 -48.17 -29.61
N ARG A 393 -22.90 -47.65 -29.97
CA ARG A 393 -23.88 -48.37 -30.79
C ARG A 393 -23.83 -47.72 -32.17
N ASP A 394 -23.16 -48.38 -33.11
CA ASP A 394 -23.30 -48.29 -34.58
C ASP A 394 -22.00 -48.51 -35.37
N SER A 395 -21.04 -49.30 -34.86
CA SER A 395 -20.00 -49.90 -35.70
C SER A 395 -20.17 -51.42 -35.74
N PRO A 396 -20.89 -51.98 -36.74
CA PRO A 396 -20.99 -53.42 -36.93
C PRO A 396 -19.69 -53.95 -37.53
N HIS A 397 -19.19 -55.07 -36.97
CA HIS A 397 -18.03 -55.89 -37.39
C HIS A 397 -16.71 -55.64 -36.66
N SER A 398 -16.54 -56.28 -35.49
CA SER A 398 -15.61 -57.41 -35.31
C SER A 398 -15.58 -57.84 -33.83
N ILE A 399 -15.91 -59.10 -33.59
CA ILE A 399 -15.91 -59.74 -32.26
C ILE A 399 -14.50 -60.25 -31.98
N SER A 400 -13.81 -59.69 -30.99
CA SER A 400 -12.66 -60.30 -30.31
C SER A 400 -12.73 -59.97 -28.82
N ASN A 401 -12.84 -61.01 -27.99
CA ASN A 401 -13.01 -60.95 -26.54
C ASN A 401 -11.65 -60.83 -25.81
N ASP A 402 -11.08 -59.64 -25.72
CA ASP A 402 -9.99 -59.34 -24.77
C ASP A 402 -10.49 -58.33 -23.72
N SER A 403 -10.74 -58.85 -22.52
CA SER A 403 -11.34 -58.13 -21.38
C SER A 403 -10.31 -57.42 -20.52
N ASP A 404 -9.51 -56.54 -21.12
CA ASP A 404 -8.51 -55.73 -20.40
C ASP A 404 -8.50 -54.28 -20.90
N SER A 405 -9.67 -53.63 -20.84
CA SER A 405 -9.81 -52.20 -21.18
C SER A 405 -9.23 -51.35 -20.05
N SER A 406 -7.91 -51.24 -20.02
CA SER A 406 -7.21 -50.26 -19.17
C SER A 406 -7.67 -48.84 -19.54
N PRO A 407 -7.97 -47.97 -18.55
CA PRO A 407 -8.31 -46.57 -18.83
C PRO A 407 -7.15 -45.91 -19.58
N CYS A 408 -7.42 -45.40 -20.78
CA CYS A 408 -6.43 -44.70 -21.60
C CYS A 408 -6.27 -43.27 -21.06
N PHE A 409 -5.16 -43.00 -20.37
CA PHE A 409 -4.77 -41.64 -20.00
C PHE A 409 -4.13 -40.93 -21.20
N ASN A 410 -4.40 -39.64 -21.36
CA ASN A 410 -3.92 -38.84 -22.49
C ASN A 410 -2.56 -38.17 -22.24
N GLY A 411 -1.95 -38.39 -21.08
CA GLY A 411 -0.66 -37.80 -20.74
C GLY A 411 0.09 -38.44 -19.58
N THR A 412 1.23 -37.84 -19.27
CA THR A 412 2.15 -38.25 -18.21
C THR A 412 2.59 -37.06 -17.37
N LEU A 413 2.66 -37.25 -16.05
CA LEU A 413 3.07 -36.27 -15.06
C LEU A 413 4.46 -36.64 -14.52
N ARG A 414 5.38 -35.69 -14.53
CA ARG A 414 6.73 -35.81 -13.96
C ARG A 414 6.92 -34.75 -12.88
N LEU A 415 7.29 -35.16 -11.67
CA LEU A 415 7.68 -34.22 -10.62
C LEU A 415 9.16 -33.87 -10.84
N ARG A 416 9.48 -32.57 -10.95
CA ARG A 416 10.85 -32.08 -10.99
C ARG A 416 11.14 -31.20 -9.78
N GLU A 417 12.38 -31.24 -9.35
CA GLU A 417 12.95 -30.36 -8.34
C GLU A 417 14.01 -29.49 -9.03
N ASP A 418 13.91 -28.18 -8.85
CA ASP A 418 14.91 -27.23 -9.33
C ASP A 418 15.57 -26.52 -8.14
N HIS A 419 16.89 -26.36 -8.25
CA HIS A 419 17.75 -25.81 -7.21
C HIS A 419 18.37 -24.51 -7.74
N GLN A 420 17.95 -23.36 -7.21
CA GLN A 420 18.49 -22.06 -7.60
C GLN A 420 19.45 -21.50 -6.53
N PRO A 421 20.77 -21.53 -6.72
CA PRO A 421 21.72 -21.03 -5.72
C PRO A 421 21.50 -19.53 -5.43
N LYS A 422 21.61 -19.13 -4.16
CA LYS A 422 21.48 -17.73 -3.72
C LYS A 422 22.81 -17.23 -3.17
N LEU A 423 23.29 -16.10 -3.69
CA LEU A 423 24.43 -15.38 -3.14
C LEU A 423 23.94 -14.40 -2.07
N THR A 424 24.55 -14.44 -0.87
CA THR A 424 24.21 -13.50 0.21
C THR A 424 25.47 -12.73 0.63
N PHE A 425 25.37 -11.40 0.68
CA PHE A 425 26.44 -10.53 1.17
C PHE A 425 26.19 -10.21 2.64
N ALA A 426 27.15 -10.51 3.52
CA ALA A 426 27.06 -10.17 4.94
C ALA A 426 27.90 -8.92 5.22
N PHE A 427 27.25 -7.86 5.71
CA PHE A 427 27.92 -6.68 6.22
C PHE A 427 28.00 -6.78 7.75
N SER A 428 29.20 -6.71 8.32
CA SER A 428 29.36 -6.56 9.77
C SER A 428 29.03 -5.12 10.16
N LYS A 429 28.12 -4.98 11.12
CA LYS A 429 27.63 -3.69 11.61
C LYS A 429 28.70 -3.08 12.53
N TYR A 430 29.47 -2.11 12.04
CA TYR A 430 30.42 -1.35 12.85
C TYR A 430 29.78 -0.02 13.32
N ASN A 431 29.87 0.25 14.62
CA ASN A 431 29.63 1.58 15.17
C ASN A 431 30.89 2.41 14.90
N PHE A 432 30.81 3.39 14.01
CA PHE A 432 31.94 4.27 13.71
C PHE A 432 31.91 5.52 14.60
N ASP A 433 33.03 5.78 15.27
CA ASP A 433 33.38 7.12 15.75
C ASP A 433 33.96 7.91 14.57
N VAL A 434 33.46 9.14 14.35
CA VAL A 434 33.83 10.00 13.21
C VAL A 434 35.34 10.30 13.19
N ALA A 435 36.01 10.29 14.35
CA ALA A 435 37.45 10.50 14.44
C ALA A 435 38.30 9.29 13.98
N GLU A 436 37.74 8.09 13.90
CA GLU A 436 38.42 6.87 13.43
C GLU A 436 38.19 6.59 11.94
N LEU A 437 37.25 7.28 11.30
CA LEU A 437 36.87 7.10 9.90
C LEU A 437 38.00 7.47 8.92
N GLU A 438 38.88 8.41 9.30
CA GLU A 438 40.02 8.80 8.46
C GLU A 438 41.17 7.79 8.52
N LYS A 439 41.28 6.99 9.59
CA LYS A 439 42.35 5.99 9.76
C LYS A 439 42.00 4.61 9.23
N SER A 440 40.72 4.27 9.13
CA SER A 440 40.23 2.93 8.74
C SER A 440 39.98 2.78 7.23
N ARG A 441 40.18 3.86 6.45
CA ARG A 441 39.79 3.94 5.03
C ARG A 441 40.55 2.99 4.09
N GLU A 442 41.73 2.51 4.50
CA GLU A 442 42.52 1.50 3.76
C GLU A 442 42.18 0.05 4.16
N GLN A 443 41.43 -0.17 5.25
CA GLN A 443 41.22 -1.50 5.84
C GLN A 443 39.84 -2.11 5.53
N ILE A 444 38.96 -1.34 4.89
CA ILE A 444 37.58 -1.74 4.59
C ILE A 444 37.49 -2.65 3.35
N ASP A 445 38.45 -2.59 2.41
CA ASP A 445 38.43 -3.39 1.18
C ASP A 445 38.75 -4.88 1.40
N GLU A 446 39.41 -5.26 2.49
CA GLU A 446 39.83 -6.66 2.72
C GLU A 446 38.77 -7.56 3.39
N ASN A 447 37.67 -7.01 3.93
CA ASN A 447 36.74 -7.75 4.79
C ASN A 447 35.37 -8.10 4.18
N LEU A 448 35.20 -7.97 2.86
CA LEU A 448 33.95 -8.33 2.17
C LEU A 448 33.85 -9.85 1.92
N MET A 449 33.48 -10.62 2.96
CA MET A 449 33.25 -12.08 2.81
C MET A 449 31.89 -12.38 2.18
N HIS A 450 31.88 -13.20 1.12
CA HIS A 450 30.67 -13.74 0.49
C HIS A 450 30.42 -15.18 0.97
N THR A 451 29.18 -15.53 1.27
CA THR A 451 28.77 -16.91 1.60
C THR A 451 27.71 -17.36 0.61
N LEU A 452 27.95 -18.47 -0.08
CA LEU A 452 26.94 -19.17 -0.86
C LEU A 452 26.07 -19.99 0.10
N GLU A 453 24.79 -19.70 0.19
CA GLU A 453 23.83 -20.53 0.93
C GLU A 453 23.09 -21.47 -0.04
N ASP A 454 22.93 -22.74 0.37
CA ASP A 454 22.18 -23.72 -0.39
C ASP A 454 20.68 -23.36 -0.47
N SER A 455 20.17 -23.52 -1.68
CA SER A 455 18.98 -22.88 -2.24
C SER A 455 17.60 -23.29 -1.71
N LYS A 456 16.59 -22.48 -2.07
CA LYS A 456 15.17 -22.83 -2.06
C LYS A 456 14.88 -23.87 -3.14
N THR A 457 14.61 -25.12 -2.76
CA THR A 457 14.12 -26.16 -3.70
C THR A 457 12.71 -25.81 -4.17
N THR A 458 12.53 -25.64 -5.48
CA THR A 458 11.19 -25.44 -6.07
C THR A 458 10.77 -26.74 -6.75
N THR A 459 9.69 -27.36 -6.27
CA THR A 459 9.07 -28.52 -6.91
C THR A 459 8.02 -28.06 -7.92
N TYR A 460 8.07 -28.58 -9.14
CA TYR A 460 7.01 -28.36 -10.15
C TYR A 460 6.64 -29.66 -10.85
N VAL A 461 5.42 -29.70 -11.38
CA VAL A 461 4.90 -30.84 -12.14
C VAL A 461 4.98 -30.51 -13.63
N GLU A 462 5.79 -31.26 -14.37
CA GLU A 462 5.86 -31.24 -15.82
C GLU A 462 4.81 -32.22 -16.37
N TYR A 463 3.89 -31.72 -17.20
CA TYR A 463 2.88 -32.53 -17.86
C TYR A 463 3.19 -32.65 -19.35
N SER A 464 3.20 -33.87 -19.86
CA SER A 464 3.31 -34.17 -21.30
C SER A 464 2.06 -34.93 -21.74
N GLY A 465 1.17 -34.24 -22.46
CA GLY A 465 -0.11 -34.77 -22.93
C GLY A 465 -1.06 -33.67 -23.41
N ALA A 466 -2.26 -34.05 -23.83
CA ALA A 466 -3.30 -33.09 -24.21
C ALA A 466 -3.97 -32.48 -22.98
N VAL A 467 -4.02 -31.14 -22.90
CA VAL A 467 -4.70 -30.44 -21.79
C VAL A 467 -6.15 -30.18 -22.17
N SER A 468 -7.09 -30.85 -21.49
CA SER A 468 -8.52 -30.60 -21.66
C SER A 468 -8.94 -29.34 -20.92
N THR A 469 -10.03 -28.68 -21.33
CA THR A 469 -10.56 -27.50 -20.62
C THR A 469 -11.87 -27.83 -19.94
N ILE A 470 -11.99 -27.44 -18.66
CA ILE A 470 -13.22 -27.58 -17.86
C ILE A 470 -13.73 -26.18 -17.54
N HIS A 471 -15.03 -25.98 -17.70
CA HIS A 471 -15.70 -24.75 -17.33
C HIS A 471 -16.54 -24.97 -16.07
N VAL A 472 -16.25 -24.19 -15.02
CA VAL A 472 -16.96 -24.21 -13.73
C VAL A 472 -17.77 -22.92 -13.60
N ASP A 473 -19.08 -23.03 -13.83
CA ASP A 473 -20.05 -21.93 -13.76
C ASP A 473 -20.93 -21.95 -12.51
N THR A 474 -20.82 -23.01 -11.70
CA THR A 474 -21.64 -23.24 -10.49
C THR A 474 -21.12 -22.53 -9.24
N VAL A 475 -19.91 -21.96 -9.28
CA VAL A 475 -19.31 -21.26 -8.14
C VAL A 475 -19.40 -19.76 -8.39
N PRO A 476 -20.15 -19.00 -7.57
CA PRO A 476 -20.31 -17.58 -7.79
C PRO A 476 -19.06 -16.79 -7.36
N TRP A 477 -18.90 -15.63 -7.97
CA TRP A 477 -18.01 -14.60 -7.46
C TRP A 477 -18.64 -13.92 -6.25
N TYR A 478 -17.83 -13.67 -5.22
CA TYR A 478 -18.18 -12.94 -4.02
C TYR A 478 -17.74 -11.48 -4.16
N ASP A 479 -18.69 -10.55 -4.08
CA ASP A 479 -18.43 -9.11 -3.99
C ASP A 479 -18.30 -8.71 -2.52
N PRO A 480 -17.15 -8.22 -2.06
CA PRO A 480 -16.96 -7.78 -0.68
C PRO A 480 -17.90 -6.66 -0.22
N ALA A 481 -18.54 -5.92 -1.14
CA ALA A 481 -19.56 -4.93 -0.84
C ALA A 481 -21.00 -5.48 -0.80
N SER A 482 -21.19 -6.80 -0.95
CA SER A 482 -22.50 -7.45 -0.94
C SER A 482 -22.45 -8.74 -0.12
N THR A 483 -23.47 -9.02 0.67
CA THR A 483 -23.61 -10.34 1.31
C THR A 483 -24.31 -11.36 0.41
N ALA A 484 -24.63 -10.99 -0.83
CA ALA A 484 -25.27 -11.86 -1.81
C ALA A 484 -24.37 -12.11 -3.04
N PRO A 485 -24.09 -13.39 -3.39
CA PRO A 485 -24.39 -14.57 -2.59
C PRO A 485 -23.55 -14.61 -1.30
N PRO A 486 -24.04 -15.26 -0.22
CA PRO A 486 -23.28 -15.35 1.01
C PRO A 486 -21.95 -16.07 0.75
N PRO A 487 -20.85 -15.64 1.41
CA PRO A 487 -19.57 -16.28 1.22
C PRO A 487 -19.66 -17.74 1.69
N CYS A 488 -19.06 -18.66 0.94
CA CYS A 488 -19.00 -20.06 1.35
C CYS A 488 -18.14 -20.20 2.61
N SER A 489 -18.33 -21.29 3.36
CA SER A 489 -17.57 -21.59 4.58
C SER A 489 -16.05 -21.55 4.37
N HIS A 490 -15.56 -21.99 3.21
CA HIS A 490 -14.14 -21.93 2.86
C HIS A 490 -13.61 -20.49 2.78
N LEU A 491 -14.37 -19.57 2.19
CA LEU A 491 -13.98 -18.15 2.16
C LEU A 491 -14.01 -17.58 3.58
N THR A 492 -15.07 -17.82 4.34
CA THR A 492 -15.20 -17.35 5.73
C THR A 492 -14.04 -17.88 6.61
N GLN A 493 -13.66 -19.14 6.46
CA GLN A 493 -12.53 -19.76 7.18
C GLN A 493 -11.17 -19.23 6.72
N SER A 494 -11.04 -18.82 5.46
CA SER A 494 -9.79 -18.23 4.95
C SER A 494 -9.53 -16.84 5.54
N PHE A 495 -10.59 -16.11 5.91
CA PHE A 495 -10.46 -14.79 6.55
C PHE A 495 -10.08 -14.90 8.02
N VAL A 496 -10.51 -15.96 8.71
CA VAL A 496 -10.30 -16.13 10.14
C VAL A 496 -10.02 -17.60 10.41
N SER A 497 -8.79 -17.95 10.82
CA SER A 497 -8.44 -19.31 11.25
C SER A 497 -9.08 -19.73 12.59
N GLY A 498 -10.27 -19.22 12.91
CA GLY A 498 -11.00 -19.41 14.16
C GLY A 498 -12.50 -19.56 13.88
N SER A 499 -13.21 -20.20 14.80
CA SER A 499 -14.63 -20.60 14.65
C SER A 499 -15.64 -19.44 14.76
N PHE A 500 -15.24 -18.21 14.45
CA PHE A 500 -16.13 -17.05 14.56
C PHE A 500 -17.14 -17.04 13.42
N SER A 501 -18.42 -17.19 13.77
CA SER A 501 -19.53 -17.19 12.83
C SER A 501 -19.96 -15.76 12.51
N GLY A 502 -19.35 -15.15 11.50
CA GLY A 502 -19.76 -13.83 11.01
C GLY A 502 -19.00 -13.43 9.76
N SER A 503 -19.69 -12.86 8.77
CA SER A 503 -19.04 -12.10 7.70
C SER A 503 -18.86 -10.67 8.19
N PRO A 504 -17.78 -9.97 7.81
CA PRO A 504 -17.67 -8.55 8.08
C PRO A 504 -18.77 -7.77 7.34
N PRO A 505 -19.09 -6.53 7.75
CA PRO A 505 -20.05 -5.69 7.03
C PRO A 505 -19.58 -5.38 5.60
N PRO A 506 -20.49 -5.06 4.67
CA PRO A 506 -20.16 -4.70 3.28
C PRO A 506 -19.38 -3.39 3.15
N THR A 507 -19.26 -2.62 4.23
CA THR A 507 -18.45 -1.42 4.30
C THR A 507 -17.20 -1.64 5.17
N ALA A 508 -16.24 -0.74 5.00
CA ALA A 508 -15.02 -0.68 5.78
C ALA A 508 -14.80 0.76 6.24
N GLN A 509 -14.55 0.88 7.54
CA GLN A 509 -14.28 2.16 8.17
C GLN A 509 -12.78 2.42 8.20
N VAL A 510 -12.36 3.55 7.64
CA VAL A 510 -10.98 4.04 7.65
C VAL A 510 -10.91 5.43 8.28
N SER A 511 -9.72 5.90 8.64
CA SER A 511 -9.50 7.24 9.15
C SER A 511 -8.84 8.14 8.10
N VAL A 512 -9.36 9.36 7.98
CA VAL A 512 -8.85 10.42 7.10
C VAL A 512 -8.87 11.76 7.83
N VAL A 513 -8.24 12.78 7.25
CA VAL A 513 -8.37 14.16 7.70
C VAL A 513 -9.45 14.87 6.91
N ALA A 514 -10.41 15.49 7.61
CA ALA A 514 -11.39 16.40 7.06
C ALA A 514 -11.01 17.84 7.42
N LYS A 515 -10.59 18.62 6.42
CA LYS A 515 -10.35 20.06 6.53
C LYS A 515 -11.61 20.80 6.09
N ILE A 516 -12.08 21.71 6.93
CA ILE A 516 -13.25 22.56 6.68
C ILE A 516 -12.85 24.03 6.76
N SER A 517 -13.41 24.90 5.92
CA SER A 517 -13.15 26.35 5.91
C SER A 517 -14.07 27.16 6.82
N LEU A 518 -13.56 28.29 7.30
CA LEU A 518 -14.35 29.30 8.01
C LEU A 518 -15.28 30.06 7.03
N PRO A 519 -16.38 30.67 7.52
CA PRO A 519 -17.30 31.42 6.67
C PRO A 519 -16.61 32.56 5.91
N GLY A 520 -16.91 32.69 4.61
CA GLY A 520 -16.36 33.74 3.75
C GLY A 520 -14.96 33.48 3.21
N ASP A 521 -14.42 32.28 3.41
CA ASP A 521 -13.07 31.91 2.98
C ASP A 521 -13.08 31.01 1.73
N THR A 522 -12.28 31.38 0.72
CA THR A 522 -12.14 30.63 -0.55
C THR A 522 -10.84 29.82 -0.62
N HIS A 523 -9.96 29.87 0.38
CA HIS A 523 -8.67 29.18 0.34
C HIS A 523 -8.81 27.66 0.24
N LEU A 524 -9.85 27.09 0.85
CA LEU A 524 -10.04 25.63 0.82
C LEU A 524 -10.44 25.13 -0.57
N GLU A 525 -11.24 25.92 -1.30
CA GLU A 525 -11.57 25.63 -2.69
C GLU A 525 -10.33 25.72 -3.58
N GLN A 526 -9.53 26.78 -3.40
CA GLN A 526 -8.25 26.92 -4.11
C GLN A 526 -7.30 25.76 -3.80
N GLU A 527 -7.16 25.38 -2.53
CA GLU A 527 -6.34 24.23 -2.12
C GLU A 527 -6.81 22.92 -2.77
N ALA A 528 -8.12 22.70 -2.85
CA ALA A 528 -8.68 21.54 -3.52
C ALA A 528 -8.33 21.52 -5.02
N VAL A 529 -8.41 22.66 -5.72
CA VAL A 529 -7.98 22.79 -7.12
C VAL A 529 -6.51 22.42 -7.26
N ILE A 530 -5.65 22.84 -6.34
CA ILE A 530 -4.22 22.54 -6.37
C ILE A 530 -3.97 21.04 -6.21
N TYR A 531 -4.60 20.38 -5.23
CA TYR A 531 -4.49 18.93 -5.08
C TYR A 531 -4.98 18.15 -6.30
N GLN A 532 -6.03 18.63 -6.97
CA GLN A 532 -6.53 18.06 -8.22
C GLN A 532 -5.54 18.22 -9.39
N ARG A 533 -4.75 19.29 -9.39
CA ARG A 533 -3.71 19.54 -10.40
C ARG A 533 -2.39 18.83 -10.11
N PHE A 534 -2.15 18.45 -8.87
CA PHE A 534 -1.04 17.57 -8.55
C PHE A 534 -1.25 16.22 -9.24
N GLY A 535 -0.24 15.80 -10.00
CA GLY A 535 -0.21 14.43 -10.49
C GLY A 535 -0.01 13.45 -9.33
N MET A 536 -0.40 12.19 -9.53
CA MET A 536 -0.31 11.13 -8.50
C MET A 536 1.09 11.01 -7.90
N GLN A 537 2.14 11.36 -8.64
CA GLN A 537 3.53 11.32 -8.18
C GLN A 537 3.83 12.18 -6.95
N PHE A 538 3.02 13.20 -6.66
CA PHE A 538 3.18 14.05 -5.47
C PHE A 538 2.81 13.32 -4.18
N SER A 539 1.89 12.36 -4.25
CA SER A 539 1.43 11.57 -3.10
C SER A 539 1.98 10.14 -3.10
N GLN A 540 2.85 9.81 -4.05
CA GLN A 540 3.46 8.49 -4.18
C GLN A 540 4.82 8.40 -3.47
N HIS A 541 5.08 7.23 -2.90
CA HIS A 541 6.37 6.86 -2.34
C HIS A 541 7.13 5.99 -3.31
N TRP A 542 8.44 6.21 -3.42
CA TRP A 542 9.30 5.42 -4.31
C TRP A 542 10.44 4.80 -3.52
N THR A 543 11.01 3.72 -4.06
CA THR A 543 12.24 3.13 -3.51
C THR A 543 13.42 4.08 -3.68
N GLY A 544 14.43 3.90 -2.84
CA GLY A 544 15.68 4.64 -2.92
C GLY A 544 15.64 6.06 -2.37
N TYR A 545 16.62 6.84 -2.79
CA TYR A 545 16.95 8.15 -2.27
C TYR A 545 17.03 9.17 -3.41
N THR A 546 16.93 10.44 -3.06
CA THR A 546 17.06 11.55 -3.99
C THR A 546 17.94 12.66 -3.42
N LEU A 547 18.59 13.40 -4.30
CA LEU A 547 19.39 14.56 -3.95
C LEU A 547 18.77 15.83 -4.54
N ALA A 548 18.13 16.63 -3.68
CA ALA A 548 17.44 17.85 -4.09
C ALA A 548 18.33 19.08 -3.81
N ASN A 549 19.11 19.51 -4.80
CA ASN A 549 20.02 20.65 -4.65
C ASN A 549 19.30 21.91 -4.11
N PRO A 550 19.91 22.66 -3.17
CA PRO A 550 21.30 22.56 -2.71
C PRO A 550 21.55 21.54 -1.57
N VAL A 551 20.58 20.69 -1.22
CA VAL A 551 20.83 19.63 -0.23
C VAL A 551 21.89 18.67 -0.79
N HIS A 552 23.00 18.51 -0.06
CA HIS A 552 24.14 17.65 -0.43
C HIS A 552 24.04 16.21 0.06
N ASN A 553 23.06 15.92 0.93
CA ASN A 553 22.86 14.60 1.51
C ASN A 553 21.62 13.92 0.92
N PRO A 554 21.71 12.66 0.46
CA PRO A 554 20.57 11.96 -0.09
C PRO A 554 19.46 11.80 0.95
N THR A 555 18.23 12.07 0.53
CA THR A 555 17.01 11.94 1.36
C THR A 555 16.10 10.86 0.78
N PRO A 556 15.34 10.11 1.61
CA PRO A 556 14.40 9.10 1.14
C PRO A 556 13.42 9.67 0.12
N MET A 557 13.07 8.89 -0.89
CA MET A 557 12.13 9.31 -1.93
C MET A 557 10.67 9.15 -1.49
N GLY A 558 10.29 9.81 -0.40
CA GLY A 558 8.91 9.87 0.10
C GLY A 558 8.00 10.78 -0.72
N ALA A 559 6.69 10.71 -0.50
CA ALA A 559 5.72 11.61 -1.10
C ALA A 559 5.91 13.08 -0.64
N ILE A 560 5.60 14.04 -1.53
CA ILE A 560 5.67 15.49 -1.27
C ILE A 560 4.43 15.96 -0.50
N ALA A 561 3.24 15.53 -0.93
CA ALA A 561 1.95 15.99 -0.44
C ALA A 561 1.10 14.80 0.04
N PRO A 562 0.10 15.02 0.93
CA PRO A 562 -0.91 14.03 1.28
C PRO A 562 -1.63 13.46 0.06
N ILE A 563 -2.19 12.27 0.20
CA ILE A 563 -3.17 11.75 -0.76
C ILE A 563 -4.46 12.58 -0.67
N PHE A 564 -5.01 12.96 -1.82
CA PHE A 564 -6.30 13.63 -1.95
C PHE A 564 -7.44 12.62 -2.08
N TYR A 565 -8.47 12.75 -1.24
CA TYR A 565 -9.64 11.87 -1.21
C TYR A 565 -10.94 12.56 -1.62
N GLY A 566 -10.85 13.79 -2.14
CA GLY A 566 -11.98 14.52 -2.69
C GLY A 566 -12.23 15.85 -2.00
N TYR A 567 -12.92 16.73 -2.72
CA TYR A 567 -13.42 18.01 -2.24
C TYR A 567 -14.94 18.00 -2.41
N TYR A 568 -15.66 18.32 -1.35
CA TYR A 568 -17.09 18.12 -1.27
C TYR A 568 -17.80 19.39 -0.84
N THR A 569 -18.89 19.71 -1.53
CA THR A 569 -19.71 20.90 -1.25
C THR A 569 -21.12 20.49 -0.84
N LYS A 570 -21.76 21.30 0.00
CA LYS A 570 -23.10 21.00 0.52
C LYS A 570 -24.10 20.90 -0.63
N ALA A 571 -24.86 19.80 -0.68
CA ALA A 571 -25.92 19.63 -1.65
C ALA A 571 -27.17 20.45 -1.26
N GLY A 572 -27.77 21.14 -2.24
CA GLY A 572 -29.00 21.93 -2.06
C GLY A 572 -28.78 23.28 -1.38
N ALA A 573 -29.77 24.16 -1.47
CA ALA A 573 -29.74 25.47 -0.80
C ALA A 573 -29.87 25.32 0.72
N SER A 574 -29.13 26.13 1.47
CA SER A 574 -29.20 26.20 2.94
C SER A 574 -29.41 27.63 3.42
N ASN A 575 -30.17 27.80 4.50
CA ASN A 575 -30.44 29.10 5.13
C ASN A 575 -29.23 29.64 5.96
N GLY A 576 -28.05 29.07 5.76
CA GLY A 576 -26.84 29.40 6.51
C GLY A 576 -25.59 28.79 5.89
N TYR A 577 -24.44 29.22 6.38
CA TYR A 577 -23.15 28.73 5.92
C TYR A 577 -22.92 27.27 6.33
N PHE A 578 -22.54 26.45 5.34
CA PHE A 578 -22.01 25.12 5.52
C PHE A 578 -20.65 25.08 4.86
N SER A 579 -19.66 24.70 5.64
CA SER A 579 -18.29 24.59 5.16
C SER A 579 -18.17 23.48 4.12
N PRO A 580 -17.48 23.71 2.99
CA PRO A 580 -17.00 22.63 2.15
C PRO A 580 -15.99 21.76 2.90
N ILE A 581 -15.80 20.52 2.44
CA ILE A 581 -14.97 19.53 3.09
C ILE A 581 -13.89 19.07 2.11
N LEU A 582 -12.63 19.21 2.50
CA LEU A 582 -11.48 18.64 1.80
C LEU A 582 -11.00 17.41 2.58
N LEU A 583 -11.06 16.24 1.96
CA LEU A 583 -10.59 14.98 2.54
C LEU A 583 -9.16 14.68 2.09
N LEU A 584 -8.27 14.46 3.05
CA LEU A 584 -6.83 14.19 2.83
C LEU A 584 -6.36 13.00 3.68
N GLU A 585 -5.21 12.43 3.30
CA GLU A 585 -4.43 11.53 4.16
C GLU A 585 -4.11 12.17 5.52
N ASP A 586 -4.24 11.40 6.59
CA ASP A 586 -3.71 11.79 7.90
C ASP A 586 -2.20 11.53 7.96
N CYS A 587 -1.43 12.58 7.70
CA CYS A 587 0.03 12.54 7.68
C CYS A 587 0.66 12.90 9.04
N GLY A 588 -0.09 12.82 10.14
CA GLY A 588 0.42 13.01 11.50
C GLY A 588 0.39 14.45 11.98
N LYS A 589 1.44 14.87 12.70
CA LYS A 589 1.44 16.14 13.46
C LYS A 589 2.41 17.15 12.85
N PRO A 590 2.13 18.45 12.95
CA PRO A 590 3.09 19.49 12.57
C PRO A 590 4.46 19.27 13.22
N ILE A 591 5.55 19.50 12.46
CA ILE A 591 6.91 19.35 12.98
C ILE A 591 7.20 20.38 14.07
N ASN A 592 8.13 20.04 14.95
CA ASN A 592 8.84 20.99 15.80
C ASN A 592 10.32 21.00 15.36
N PRO A 593 10.80 22.06 14.68
CA PRO A 593 12.15 22.12 14.15
C PRO A 593 13.26 21.81 15.17
N SER A 594 13.08 22.20 16.43
CA SER A 594 14.08 21.95 17.48
C SER A 594 14.18 20.47 17.91
N LYS A 595 13.24 19.63 17.51
CA LYS A 595 13.23 18.17 17.77
C LYS A 595 13.64 17.34 16.54
N LEU A 596 13.94 18.00 15.43
CA LEU A 596 14.39 17.34 14.21
C LEU A 596 15.90 17.13 14.28
N ASP A 597 16.33 15.91 13.96
CA ASP A 597 17.72 15.63 13.70
C ASP A 597 18.16 16.26 12.36
N PHE A 598 19.46 16.19 12.08
CA PHE A 598 20.00 16.77 10.85
C PHE A 598 19.37 16.17 9.59
N ASP A 599 19.15 14.85 9.57
CA ASP A 599 18.57 14.15 8.43
C ASP A 599 17.09 14.48 8.22
N ASP A 600 16.32 14.62 9.30
CA ASP A 600 14.93 15.06 9.26
C ASP A 600 14.81 16.47 8.64
N ARG A 601 15.71 17.39 9.01
CA ARG A 601 15.76 18.75 8.46
C ARG A 601 16.06 18.73 6.96
N GLN A 602 17.02 17.91 6.54
CA GLN A 602 17.36 17.70 5.13
C GLN A 602 16.17 17.17 4.33
N GLU A 603 15.45 16.19 4.87
CA GLU A 603 14.27 15.61 4.22
C GLU A 603 13.15 16.66 4.10
N CYS A 604 12.90 17.44 5.15
CA CYS A 604 11.94 18.55 5.11
C CYS A 604 12.29 19.60 4.05
N ALA A 605 13.57 19.99 3.94
CA ALA A 605 14.06 20.90 2.91
C ALA A 605 13.87 20.30 1.50
N ALA A 606 14.22 19.03 1.33
CA ALA A 606 14.08 18.31 0.07
C ALA A 606 12.62 18.26 -0.42
N LEU A 607 11.61 18.22 0.46
CA LEU A 607 10.21 18.27 0.05
C LEU A 607 9.89 19.55 -0.75
N ILE A 608 10.30 20.71 -0.24
CA ILE A 608 10.05 22.00 -0.90
C ILE A 608 10.89 22.15 -2.15
N LEU A 609 12.16 21.75 -2.11
CA LEU A 609 13.03 21.84 -3.27
C LEU A 609 12.54 20.97 -4.44
N ARG A 610 11.98 19.78 -4.13
CA ARG A 610 11.30 18.95 -5.13
C ARG A 610 10.01 19.60 -5.63
N LEU A 611 9.20 20.20 -4.74
CA LEU A 611 8.00 20.97 -5.15
C LEU A 611 8.36 22.08 -6.15
N HIS A 612 9.39 22.88 -5.84
CA HIS A 612 9.94 23.93 -6.70
C HIS A 612 10.43 23.39 -8.05
N TYR A 613 11.12 22.26 -8.01
CA TYR A 613 11.64 21.61 -9.20
C TYR A 613 10.50 21.18 -10.15
N HIS A 614 9.34 20.80 -9.62
CA HIS A 614 8.13 20.54 -10.42
C HIS A 614 7.34 21.80 -10.79
N GLY A 615 7.92 22.99 -10.62
CA GLY A 615 7.31 24.27 -11.01
C GLY A 615 6.27 24.79 -10.03
N TRP A 616 6.21 24.29 -8.80
CA TRP A 616 5.24 24.74 -7.79
C TRP A 616 5.93 25.50 -6.65
N THR A 617 5.33 26.58 -6.16
CA THR A 617 5.62 27.15 -4.83
C THR A 617 4.49 26.79 -3.86
N GLN A 618 4.76 26.75 -2.56
CA GLN A 618 3.74 26.45 -1.55
C GLN A 618 2.92 27.72 -1.19
N GLY A 619 3.55 28.90 -1.23
CA GLY A 619 2.94 30.24 -1.09
C GLY A 619 2.72 30.72 0.35
N SER A 620 2.95 29.87 1.35
CA SER A 620 2.75 30.16 2.78
C SER A 620 3.66 29.31 3.67
N PHE A 621 4.93 29.13 3.28
CA PHE A 621 5.80 28.13 3.91
C PHE A 621 6.08 28.46 5.38
N TRP A 622 5.78 27.51 6.27
CA TRP A 622 6.00 27.58 7.72
C TRP A 622 6.15 26.15 8.29
N PRO A 623 6.86 25.95 9.43
CA PRO A 623 6.96 24.63 10.09
C PRO A 623 5.64 23.91 10.28
N ARG A 624 4.59 24.66 10.63
CA ARG A 624 3.26 24.07 10.86
C ARG A 624 2.66 23.40 9.62
N ASN A 625 3.14 23.78 8.44
CA ASN A 625 2.72 23.26 7.14
C ASN A 625 3.61 22.09 6.67
N ILE A 626 4.54 21.63 7.52
CA ILE A 626 5.20 20.33 7.37
C ILE A 626 4.69 19.43 8.49
N VAL A 627 4.07 18.31 8.12
CA VAL A 627 3.59 17.31 9.07
C VAL A 627 4.45 16.07 9.03
N MET A 628 4.58 15.42 10.17
CA MET A 628 5.38 14.23 10.38
C MET A 628 4.52 13.09 10.93
N GLN A 629 4.65 11.94 10.28
CA GLN A 629 4.12 10.66 10.72
C GLN A 629 5.28 9.75 11.13
N HIS A 630 5.06 8.94 12.17
CA HIS A 630 6.00 7.90 12.57
C HIS A 630 5.75 6.60 11.80
N GLY A 631 6.82 5.87 11.51
CA GLY A 631 6.81 4.61 10.77
C GLY A 631 6.75 4.79 9.26
N ASP A 632 7.12 3.73 8.53
CA ASP A 632 6.94 3.68 7.08
C ASP A 632 5.45 3.45 6.73
N HIS A 633 5.00 3.96 5.58
CA HIS A 633 3.62 3.78 5.12
C HIS A 633 3.36 2.37 4.59
N ALA A 634 4.42 1.64 4.21
CA ALA A 634 4.37 0.23 3.83
C ALA A 634 4.28 -0.70 5.05
N ASP A 635 4.59 -0.20 6.25
CA ASP A 635 4.50 -0.98 7.49
C ASP A 635 3.05 -1.08 7.96
N PHE A 636 2.71 -2.24 8.52
CA PHE A 636 1.48 -2.37 9.29
C PHE A 636 1.46 -1.34 10.42
N PRO A 637 0.30 -0.76 10.78
CA PRO A 637 0.21 0.27 11.82
C PRO A 637 0.89 -0.12 13.14
N LEU A 638 0.85 -1.41 13.50
CA LEU A 638 1.49 -1.95 14.71
C LEU A 638 3.02 -2.11 14.60
N MET A 639 3.56 -2.13 13.38
CA MET A 639 4.99 -2.28 13.09
C MET A 639 5.69 -0.94 12.86
N LYS A 640 4.93 0.16 12.87
CA LYS A 640 5.46 1.49 12.62
C LYS A 640 6.49 1.86 13.68
N SER A 641 7.74 1.98 13.24
CA SER A 641 8.83 2.41 14.11
C SER A 641 8.64 3.86 14.53
N ALA A 642 8.69 4.12 15.85
CA ALA A 642 8.73 5.49 16.38
C ALA A 642 10.00 6.26 15.91
N ASN A 643 11.05 5.52 15.55
CA ASN A 643 12.29 6.09 15.05
C ASN A 643 12.27 6.33 13.55
N ASP A 644 11.31 5.80 12.79
CA ASP A 644 11.15 6.17 11.39
C ASP A 644 10.18 7.36 11.30
N ARG A 645 10.52 8.35 10.49
CA ARG A 645 9.76 9.61 10.35
C ARG A 645 9.53 9.87 8.87
N ARG A 646 8.30 10.23 8.52
CA ARG A 646 7.88 10.54 7.15
C ARG A 646 7.23 11.90 7.14
N PHE A 647 7.65 12.75 6.21
CA PHE A 647 7.23 14.16 6.16
C PHE A 647 6.32 14.43 4.96
N ARG A 648 5.39 15.38 5.11
CA ARG A 648 4.54 15.91 4.03
C ARG A 648 4.37 17.40 4.14
N LEU A 649 4.23 18.06 3.00
CA LEU A 649 3.79 19.43 2.89
C LEU A 649 2.26 19.49 2.81
N ILE A 650 1.66 20.43 3.54
CA ILE A 650 0.22 20.66 3.56
C ILE A 650 -0.10 22.15 3.33
N ASP A 651 -1.39 22.48 3.28
CA ASP A 651 -1.89 23.86 3.23
C ASP A 651 -1.57 24.60 1.92
N PHE A 652 -1.92 24.00 0.78
CA PHE A 652 -1.62 24.53 -0.55
C PHE A 652 -2.59 25.61 -1.05
N GLY A 653 -3.39 26.22 -0.17
CA GLY A 653 -4.37 27.25 -0.56
C GLY A 653 -3.79 28.51 -1.18
N ARG A 654 -2.45 28.69 -1.14
CA ARG A 654 -1.73 29.81 -1.77
C ARG A 654 -0.66 29.36 -2.78
N ALA A 655 -0.63 28.08 -3.10
CA ALA A 655 0.36 27.52 -4.00
C ALA A 655 0.21 28.10 -5.42
N LYS A 656 1.33 28.25 -6.13
CA LYS A 656 1.35 28.75 -7.50
C LYS A 656 2.13 27.82 -8.41
N PHE A 657 1.62 27.64 -9.62
CA PHE A 657 2.30 26.90 -10.67
C PHE A 657 2.96 27.85 -11.65
N LEU A 658 4.24 27.62 -11.95
CA LEU A 658 5.00 28.39 -12.92
C LEU A 658 4.33 28.35 -14.31
N GLY A 659 3.75 27.21 -14.69
CA GLY A 659 3.06 27.08 -15.98
C GLY A 659 1.80 27.93 -16.13
N ASP A 660 1.28 28.51 -15.05
CA ASP A 660 0.15 29.46 -15.11
C ASP A 660 0.60 30.90 -15.35
N ALA A 661 1.90 31.19 -15.25
CA ALA A 661 2.44 32.52 -15.50
C ALA A 661 2.27 32.87 -16.99
N LYS A 662 1.41 33.86 -17.26
CA LYS A 662 1.10 34.30 -18.63
C LYS A 662 2.06 35.37 -19.16
N ASP A 663 2.80 36.01 -18.25
CA ASP A 663 3.70 37.11 -18.53
C ASP A 663 4.97 37.01 -17.66
N SER A 664 5.98 37.82 -17.98
CA SER A 664 7.24 37.83 -17.23
C SER A 664 7.05 38.25 -15.78
N THR A 665 6.11 39.15 -15.49
CA THR A 665 5.85 39.65 -14.13
C THR A 665 5.34 38.55 -13.21
N SER A 666 4.44 37.68 -13.69
CA SER A 666 3.95 36.54 -12.92
C SER A 666 5.02 35.46 -12.73
N ALA A 667 5.90 35.26 -13.73
CA ALA A 667 7.07 34.38 -13.60
C ALA A 667 8.08 34.93 -12.57
N ASP A 668 8.37 36.24 -12.61
CA ASP A 668 9.25 36.92 -11.65
C ASP A 668 8.69 36.84 -10.22
N GLN A 669 7.36 36.96 -10.06
CA GLN A 669 6.71 36.79 -8.77
C GLN A 669 6.85 35.36 -8.25
N TRP A 670 6.65 34.36 -9.11
CA TRP A 670 6.85 32.95 -8.76
C TRP A 670 8.30 32.69 -8.35
N ASP A 671 9.27 33.23 -9.09
CA ASP A 671 10.70 33.08 -8.79
C ASP A 671 11.08 33.75 -7.47
N LYS A 672 10.51 34.93 -7.19
CA LYS A 672 10.67 35.61 -5.91
C LYS A 672 10.13 34.75 -4.76
N GLU A 673 8.91 34.22 -4.89
CA GLU A 673 8.31 33.35 -3.87
C GLU A 673 9.13 32.07 -3.65
N ARG A 674 9.61 31.45 -4.74
CA ARG A 674 10.52 30.31 -4.68
C ARG A 674 11.79 30.63 -3.88
N PHE A 675 12.39 31.80 -4.13
CA PHE A 675 13.59 32.24 -3.43
C PHE A 675 13.33 32.55 -1.95
N ASP A 676 12.21 33.22 -1.65
CA ASP A 676 11.77 33.51 -0.29
C ASP A 676 11.55 32.21 0.51
N GLU A 677 10.91 31.20 -0.06
CA GLU A 677 10.73 29.89 0.58
C GLU A 677 12.06 29.19 0.86
N LYS A 678 13.03 29.27 -0.06
CA LYS A 678 14.39 28.73 0.16
C LYS A 678 15.10 29.42 1.33
N ASN A 679 15.00 30.74 1.43
CA ASN A 679 15.58 31.48 2.55
C ASN A 679 14.93 31.12 3.88
N ILE A 680 13.60 30.94 3.88
CA ILE A 680 12.87 30.51 5.07
C ILE A 680 13.32 29.11 5.50
N ILE A 681 13.53 28.17 4.57
CA ILE A 681 14.10 26.84 4.87
C ILE A 681 15.44 26.98 5.60
N GLY A 682 16.34 27.82 5.07
CA GLY A 682 17.63 28.16 5.68
C GLY A 682 17.51 28.53 7.16
N HIS A 683 16.66 29.52 7.44
CA HIS A 683 16.47 30.03 8.79
C HIS A 683 15.71 29.09 9.73
N VAL A 684 14.65 28.45 9.23
CA VAL A 684 13.70 27.71 10.06
C VAL A 684 14.19 26.31 10.41
N LEU A 685 14.89 25.67 9.48
CA LEU A 685 15.44 24.33 9.70
C LEU A 685 16.91 24.39 10.14
N GLU A 686 17.42 25.59 10.45
CA GLU A 686 18.83 25.90 10.75
C GLU A 686 19.77 25.22 9.73
N PHE A 687 19.37 25.33 8.47
CA PHE A 687 20.17 24.89 7.34
C PHE A 687 21.17 26.03 7.06
N GLU A 688 22.22 26.10 7.87
CA GLU A 688 23.31 27.03 7.62
C GLU A 688 23.98 26.65 6.29
N ASP A 689 24.19 27.63 5.41
CA ASP A 689 24.98 27.53 4.18
C ASP A 689 26.48 27.25 4.47
N ASN A 690 26.83 26.72 5.64
CA ASN A 690 28.19 26.48 6.13
C ASN A 690 28.92 25.33 5.42
N ILE A 691 28.52 24.97 4.20
CA ILE A 691 29.28 24.11 3.29
C ILE A 691 29.21 24.70 1.88
N ILE A 692 29.90 25.83 1.68
CA ILE A 692 30.45 26.22 0.37
C ILE A 692 31.93 26.50 0.56
#